data_AF-A0A1M6SW41-F1
#
_entry.id   AF-A0A1M6SW41-F1
#
_cell.length_a   1.000
_cell.length_b   1.000
_cell.length_c   1.000
_cell.angle_alpha   90.00
_cell.angle_beta   90.00
_cell.angle_gamma   90.00
#
_symmetry.space_group_name_H-M   'P 1'
#
loop_
_entity.id
_entity.type
_entity.pdbx_description
1 polymer ?
#
loop_
_entity_poly.entity_id
_entity_poly.type
_entity_poly.pdbx_seq_one_letter_code
_entity_poly.pdbx_strand_id
1 'polypeptide(L)'
;MKKKFLGARLLASTAALILLASCSDDGSSGSTNGAEVLPDQSTEAPVSPENTENPVIEGSEEGSSSEVLTPEEVANEPITEEDLKDDGTASVTTLTVGVSGVAEIGPFAEGATVSLSGVDVKTMTLSGSALSGKVSSNLGAFTVSGDISSAVASIEVKGDYVNFTSEERYVASGIKALSDLRERNKVNVNVLTRLEYDRVQYLVTEMGLSFTAAKTRAEKEVLAALGLKQDSTLFEDISLYDHTQAAANLLAVTAALLEERSAGDVDAALSAIAADIAPDGTWDDPALKASVGDIAYSLNTGYPSSVLSDLNGGASIEYFSVWVEHIWAAQYGLGSCGASNQNQVKPNANAASVNASMQFVCQDTLWSMATEAILLNLAAAALFGECSDANVGQMKANDEGKYFVCRKNAWKVAGDEDLANMKVAEQNGACTSANEGTLASYESDYYVCVSNFWSKTKNVPVDYSKGRAMNKRLGRGINMGNAWESTGNGATADCGWNNCIQDGYFKIVKDAGFNSVRIPVRWNQDASNSSPYSLDAGRLSGVKADIDLALAQGLAVIVNFHHYTTLNDAAAGYTSNKSKYESEKARFLGMWEQVAKEMNAYPDSLLVLEIFNEPHDMKVEQVNDIMNSAYEVIRKNAPGKTIMFEAGAYSKFGQIPKLTLPADGNIIVSGHYYEPYTFTHQGHGYDCNNSLSDKTVASIDGEFKGYADAIAEYFPDIKGGSVPMNMGEFGVSGQHGSSCGGNGVSDDLRAKWTDAAIAAAEKYGMSWHYWGFVGVGGFEAYDKGAGQWYSELLQVFTKYTSK
;
A
#
# COMPACT_ATOMS: atom_id res chain seq x y z
N MET A 1 -5.57 -1.88 23.93
CA MET A 1 -6.08 -2.28 22.59
C MET A 1 -7.57 -2.55 22.61
N LYS A 2 -8.38 -1.50 22.41
CA LYS A 2 -9.82 -1.58 22.09
C LYS A 2 -10.06 -0.75 20.84
N LYS A 3 -10.93 -1.28 19.97
CA LYS A 3 -11.24 -0.82 18.61
C LYS A 3 -11.98 0.52 18.56
N LYS A 4 -11.84 1.18 17.40
CA LYS A 4 -12.71 2.17 16.72
C LYS A 4 -12.48 3.64 17.10
N PHE A 5 -11.78 4.39 16.25
CA PHE A 5 -12.03 5.82 16.06
C PHE A 5 -11.66 6.25 14.63
N LEU A 6 -12.68 6.37 13.78
CA LEU A 6 -12.87 7.55 12.92
C LEU A 6 -14.32 7.53 12.45
N GLY A 7 -15.10 8.49 12.92
CA GLY A 7 -16.52 8.58 12.64
C GLY A 7 -17.18 9.79 13.30
N ALA A 8 -16.89 10.98 12.78
CA ALA A 8 -17.73 12.20 12.75
C ALA A 8 -16.78 13.35 12.37
N ARG A 9 -16.79 13.94 11.17
CA ARG A 9 -17.92 14.65 10.56
C ARG A 9 -18.79 15.31 11.63
N LEU A 10 -18.46 16.55 11.98
CA LEU A 10 -19.54 17.48 12.29
C LEU A 10 -20.26 17.83 10.98
N LEU A 11 -21.55 17.50 10.98
CA LEU A 11 -22.65 17.90 10.09
C LEU A 11 -23.11 16.89 9.00
N ALA A 12 -24.15 16.14 9.40
CA ALA A 12 -25.36 15.64 8.67
C ALA A 12 -25.17 14.66 7.48
N SER A 13 -25.98 13.62 7.23
CA SER A 13 -27.17 13.02 7.87
C SER A 13 -27.41 11.62 7.25
N THR A 14 -27.74 10.62 8.09
CA THR A 14 -28.53 9.39 7.90
C THR A 14 -28.87 8.84 6.48
N ALA A 15 -28.50 7.58 6.18
CA ALA A 15 -29.43 6.42 6.02
C ALA A 15 -28.76 5.12 5.49
N ALA A 16 -29.15 4.00 6.13
CA ALA A 16 -29.27 2.61 5.66
C ALA A 16 -28.06 1.68 5.43
N LEU A 17 -28.32 0.42 5.82
CA LEU A 17 -27.48 -0.77 6.00
C LEU A 17 -27.70 -1.76 4.82
N ILE A 18 -26.72 -2.66 4.61
CA ILE A 18 -26.85 -4.08 4.19
C ILE A 18 -26.84 -4.45 2.67
N LEU A 19 -25.89 -5.37 2.36
CA LEU A 19 -25.76 -6.41 1.31
C LEU A 19 -25.54 -6.02 -0.17
N LEU A 20 -24.37 -6.41 -0.69
CA LEU A 20 -24.09 -6.60 -2.13
C LEU A 20 -23.79 -8.07 -2.40
N ALA A 21 -24.74 -8.73 -3.06
CA ALA A 21 -24.52 -9.85 -3.97
C ALA A 21 -25.55 -9.71 -5.09
N SER A 22 -25.13 -9.95 -6.34
CA SER A 22 -25.88 -9.89 -7.61
C SER A 22 -26.18 -8.49 -8.18
N CYS A 23 -25.82 -8.30 -9.44
CA CYS A 23 -26.59 -7.49 -10.41
C CYS A 23 -26.35 -8.06 -11.81
N SER A 24 -27.30 -8.90 -12.24
CA SER A 24 -27.82 -8.91 -13.62
C SER A 24 -29.02 -7.95 -13.68
N ASP A 25 -29.12 -7.21 -14.78
CA ASP A 25 -30.33 -6.74 -15.48
C ASP A 25 -31.45 -5.99 -14.73
N ASP A 26 -31.71 -4.72 -15.08
CA ASP A 26 -32.59 -4.30 -16.20
C ASP A 26 -33.15 -2.88 -16.00
N GLY A 27 -33.24 -2.13 -17.10
CA GLY A 27 -33.80 -0.78 -17.13
C GLY A 27 -35.32 -0.71 -17.34
N SER A 28 -35.94 0.40 -16.91
CA SER A 28 -36.85 1.25 -17.71
C SER A 28 -37.79 2.15 -16.87
N SER A 29 -37.76 3.44 -17.21
CA SER A 29 -38.84 4.44 -17.30
C SER A 29 -39.63 4.92 -16.06
N GLY A 30 -39.73 6.26 -15.93
CA GLY A 30 -40.87 6.91 -15.27
C GLY A 30 -40.64 8.33 -14.72
N SER A 31 -40.78 9.35 -15.58
CA SER A 31 -40.80 10.79 -15.29
C SER A 31 -41.78 11.23 -14.18
N THR A 32 -41.43 12.24 -13.36
CA THR A 32 -42.03 13.61 -13.39
C THR A 32 -41.47 14.55 -12.30
N ASN A 33 -41.21 15.80 -12.73
CA ASN A 33 -40.97 17.07 -12.06
C ASN A 33 -41.38 17.29 -10.59
N GLY A 34 -40.54 18.04 -9.88
CA GLY A 34 -40.90 18.84 -8.71
C GLY A 34 -39.76 19.79 -8.33
N ALA A 35 -39.79 21.00 -8.87
CA ALA A 35 -38.87 22.07 -8.55
C ALA A 35 -39.13 22.63 -7.14
N GLU A 36 -38.09 22.85 -6.35
CA GLU A 36 -38.12 23.83 -5.26
C GLU A 36 -36.84 24.66 -5.23
N VAL A 37 -37.08 25.95 -4.99
CA VAL A 37 -36.22 27.11 -5.17
C VAL A 37 -35.34 27.28 -3.93
N LEU A 38 -34.03 27.49 -4.13
CA LEU A 38 -33.14 28.01 -3.09
C LEU A 38 -32.72 29.45 -3.47
N PRO A 39 -32.81 30.42 -2.54
CA PRO A 39 -32.29 31.76 -2.77
C PRO A 39 -30.79 31.82 -2.52
N ASP A 40 -30.16 32.59 -3.41
CA ASP A 40 -28.85 33.22 -3.35
C ASP A 40 -28.56 33.91 -1.99
N GLN A 41 -27.30 33.90 -1.53
CA GLN A 41 -26.52 35.08 -1.13
C GLN A 41 -25.08 34.69 -0.70
N SER A 42 -24.15 35.33 -1.40
CA SER A 42 -22.70 35.55 -1.24
C SER A 42 -22.13 35.83 0.16
N THR A 43 -20.85 35.49 0.37
CA THR A 43 -19.69 36.41 0.58
C THR A 43 -18.42 35.58 0.81
N GLU A 44 -17.50 35.55 -0.17
CA GLU A 44 -16.16 36.20 -0.17
C GLU A 44 -15.12 35.62 0.80
N ALA A 45 -14.13 34.93 0.23
CA ALA A 45 -12.86 34.56 0.84
C ALA A 45 -11.77 35.58 0.39
N PRO A 46 -10.87 36.04 1.27
CA PRO A 46 -9.85 37.00 0.89
C PRO A 46 -8.65 36.38 0.16
N VAL A 47 -8.20 37.18 -0.79
CA VAL A 47 -7.22 36.96 -1.86
C VAL A 47 -5.77 37.03 -1.35
N SER A 48 -4.90 36.21 -1.94
CA SER A 48 -3.43 36.25 -1.81
C SER A 48 -2.81 37.40 -2.62
N PRO A 49 -1.78 38.13 -2.14
CA PRO A 49 -0.93 38.96 -2.99
C PRO A 49 0.42 38.30 -3.29
N GLU A 50 0.72 38.15 -4.58
CA GLU A 50 2.04 37.85 -5.14
C GLU A 50 2.99 39.06 -5.12
N ASN A 51 4.29 38.73 -5.02
CA ASN A 51 5.49 39.41 -5.53
C ASN A 51 6.03 40.69 -4.88
N THR A 52 7.18 40.55 -4.19
CA THR A 52 8.34 41.45 -4.33
C THR A 52 9.66 40.68 -4.12
N GLU A 53 10.45 40.58 -5.20
CA GLU A 53 11.93 40.61 -5.31
C GLU A 53 12.80 39.92 -4.23
N ASN A 54 13.44 38.81 -4.63
CA ASN A 54 14.62 38.23 -3.98
C ASN A 54 15.86 39.13 -4.13
N PRO A 55 16.58 39.48 -3.05
CA PRO A 55 17.98 39.84 -3.16
C PRO A 55 18.87 38.58 -3.15
N VAL A 56 19.73 38.49 -4.15
CA VAL A 56 20.87 37.58 -4.22
C VAL A 56 21.86 37.96 -3.11
N ILE A 57 22.28 36.99 -2.28
CA ILE A 57 23.51 37.08 -1.49
C ILE A 57 24.43 35.92 -1.92
N GLU A 58 25.63 36.31 -2.34
CA GLU A 58 26.75 35.46 -2.71
C GLU A 58 27.34 34.71 -1.51
N GLY A 59 27.95 33.57 -1.81
CA GLY A 59 28.55 32.57 -0.93
C GLY A 59 29.16 33.00 0.41
N SER A 60 28.88 32.17 1.42
CA SER A 60 29.80 31.86 2.50
C SER A 60 29.57 30.44 3.03
N GLU A 61 30.59 29.60 2.80
CA GLU A 61 31.06 28.47 3.62
C GLU A 61 30.20 27.20 3.73
N GLU A 62 30.60 26.19 2.95
CA GLU A 62 30.52 24.77 3.29
C GLU A 62 31.21 24.51 4.64
N GLY A 63 30.50 23.86 5.57
CA GLY A 63 31.09 23.22 6.74
C GLY A 63 30.51 23.66 8.09
N SER A 64 29.31 23.21 8.43
CA SER A 64 28.87 23.10 9.82
C SER A 64 28.19 21.75 10.01
N SER A 65 28.84 20.84 10.72
CA SER A 65 28.22 19.59 11.16
C SER A 65 27.01 19.93 12.02
N SER A 66 25.86 19.38 11.65
CA SER A 66 24.59 19.51 12.37
C SER A 66 24.62 18.67 13.65
N GLU A 67 25.34 19.10 14.67
CA GLU A 67 25.49 18.35 15.92
C GLU A 67 24.41 18.74 16.93
N VAL A 68 23.72 17.73 17.47
CA VAL A 68 22.99 17.88 18.74
C VAL A 68 24.03 18.00 19.84
N LEU A 69 24.06 19.16 20.48
CA LEU A 69 24.97 19.44 21.58
C LEU A 69 24.52 18.70 22.84
N THR A 70 25.47 18.22 23.61
CA THR A 70 25.21 17.65 24.94
C THR A 70 24.87 18.75 25.95
N PRO A 71 24.07 18.45 27.00
CA PRO A 71 23.77 19.42 28.05
C PRO A 71 25.03 20.02 28.69
N GLU A 72 26.07 19.21 28.87
CA GLU A 72 27.34 19.61 29.47
C GLU A 72 28.13 20.58 28.57
N GLU A 73 28.08 20.42 27.25
CA GLU A 73 28.74 21.33 26.31
C GLU A 73 28.14 22.74 26.37
N VAL A 74 26.80 22.82 26.43
CA VAL A 74 26.09 24.11 26.47
C VAL A 74 26.17 24.75 27.86
N ALA A 75 25.92 23.99 28.93
CA ALA A 75 25.93 24.50 30.30
C ALA A 75 27.31 25.04 30.72
N ASN A 76 28.41 24.55 30.12
CA ASN A 76 29.77 25.01 30.39
C ASN A 76 30.24 26.15 29.47
N GLU A 77 29.39 26.70 28.58
CA GLU A 77 29.75 27.86 27.76
C GLU A 77 30.16 29.04 28.67
N PRO A 78 31.34 29.67 28.45
CA PRO A 78 31.83 30.76 29.30
C PRO A 78 30.96 32.02 29.14
N ILE A 79 30.65 32.69 30.25
CA ILE A 79 29.98 34.00 30.22
C ILE A 79 31.00 35.06 29.76
N THR A 80 30.63 35.82 28.73
CA THR A 80 31.47 36.87 28.15
C THR A 80 31.14 38.25 28.76
N GLU A 81 32.00 39.23 28.54
CA GLU A 81 31.72 40.62 28.95
C GLU A 81 30.50 41.22 28.22
N GLU A 82 30.21 40.76 26.99
CA GLU A 82 29.04 41.23 26.24
C GLU A 82 27.73 40.66 26.81
N ASP A 83 27.75 39.43 27.33
CA ASP A 83 26.57 38.80 27.95
C ASP A 83 26.09 39.54 29.20
N LEU A 84 27.02 40.19 29.92
CA LEU A 84 26.79 40.96 31.15
C LEU A 84 26.36 42.41 30.91
N LYS A 85 26.44 42.88 29.67
CA LYS A 85 26.20 44.28 29.32
C LYS A 85 24.70 44.56 29.25
N ASP A 86 24.27 45.69 29.82
CA ASP A 86 22.87 46.11 29.77
C ASP A 86 22.39 46.24 28.32
N ASP A 87 21.37 45.46 27.96
CA ASP A 87 20.72 45.44 26.64
C ASP A 87 19.60 46.50 26.54
N GLY A 88 19.50 47.37 27.54
CA GLY A 88 18.56 48.49 27.62
C GLY A 88 17.17 48.09 28.10
N THR A 89 16.90 46.81 28.36
CA THR A 89 15.61 46.35 28.88
C THR A 89 15.32 46.95 30.27
N ALA A 90 16.33 47.08 31.12
CA ALA A 90 16.20 47.60 32.48
C ALA A 90 15.94 49.12 32.55
N SER A 91 16.07 49.83 31.41
CA SER A 91 15.91 51.29 31.33
C SER A 91 14.48 51.74 31.01
N VAL A 92 13.59 50.81 30.62
CA VAL A 92 12.21 51.12 30.25
C VAL A 92 11.31 51.10 31.49
N THR A 93 10.67 52.22 31.79
CA THR A 93 9.79 52.38 32.98
C THR A 93 8.30 52.39 32.64
N THR A 94 7.94 52.51 31.37
CA THR A 94 6.55 52.45 30.88
C THR A 94 6.55 52.05 29.42
N LEU A 95 5.67 51.11 29.04
CA LEU A 95 5.48 50.65 27.68
C LEU A 95 3.99 50.32 27.45
N THR A 96 3.40 50.89 26.41
CA THR A 96 2.06 50.49 25.96
C THR A 96 2.20 49.31 25.02
N VAL A 97 1.58 48.19 25.34
CA VAL A 97 1.69 46.93 24.60
C VAL A 97 0.35 46.48 24.04
N GLY A 98 0.39 45.79 22.91
CA GLY A 98 -0.73 45.05 22.35
C GLY A 98 -0.20 43.71 21.85
N VAL A 99 -0.29 42.68 22.69
CA VAL A 99 0.30 41.37 22.44
C VAL A 99 -0.77 40.40 21.97
N SER A 100 -0.46 39.64 20.92
CA SER A 100 -1.25 38.52 20.42
C SER A 100 -0.41 37.25 20.39
N GLY A 101 -1.05 36.09 20.33
CA GLY A 101 -0.33 34.82 20.27
C GLY A 101 -1.25 33.64 20.46
N VAL A 102 -0.66 32.46 20.58
CA VAL A 102 -1.36 31.19 20.86
C VAL A 102 -0.79 30.54 22.11
N ALA A 103 -1.66 29.90 22.89
CA ALA A 103 -1.31 29.15 24.10
C ALA A 103 -1.46 27.64 23.85
N GLU A 104 -0.37 26.89 24.04
CA GLU A 104 -0.19 25.55 23.49
C GLU A 104 0.60 24.60 24.42
N ILE A 105 -0.10 23.78 25.22
CA ILE A 105 0.39 22.45 25.64
C ILE A 105 -0.34 21.41 24.79
N GLY A 106 -1.66 21.51 24.77
CA GLY A 106 -2.41 21.38 23.54
C GLY A 106 -3.17 22.69 23.30
N PRO A 107 -4.08 22.76 22.32
CA PRO A 107 -4.85 23.98 22.09
C PRO A 107 -5.66 24.32 23.34
N PHE A 108 -5.38 25.48 23.95
CA PHE A 108 -6.19 25.99 25.05
C PHE A 108 -7.61 26.28 24.57
N ALA A 109 -8.59 25.94 25.41
CA ALA A 109 -9.99 26.16 25.11
C ALA A 109 -10.35 27.64 25.23
N GLU A 110 -11.37 28.05 24.46
CA GLU A 110 -11.94 29.38 24.56
C GLU A 110 -12.38 29.70 26.00
N GLY A 111 -12.01 30.87 26.49
CA GLY A 111 -12.34 31.32 27.84
C GLY A 111 -11.29 31.05 28.91
N ALA A 112 -10.21 30.30 28.60
CA ALA A 112 -9.03 30.20 29.46
C ALA A 112 -8.45 31.60 29.76
N THR A 113 -7.90 31.75 30.97
CA THR A 113 -7.45 33.06 31.49
C THR A 113 -6.04 33.34 31.00
N VAL A 114 -5.82 34.56 30.50
CA VAL A 114 -4.48 35.08 30.15
C VAL A 114 -4.18 36.27 31.03
N SER A 115 -3.02 36.26 31.68
CA SER A 115 -2.51 37.40 32.47
C SER A 115 -1.13 37.82 31.99
N LEU A 116 -0.97 39.12 31.71
CA LEU A 116 0.30 39.73 31.32
C LEU A 116 0.73 40.70 32.41
N SER A 117 1.91 40.47 32.98
CA SER A 117 2.50 41.34 34.02
C SER A 117 3.85 41.85 33.56
N GLY A 118 4.15 43.13 33.81
CA GLY A 118 5.50 43.64 33.61
C GLY A 118 6.49 42.95 34.56
N VAL A 119 7.75 42.81 34.16
CA VAL A 119 8.81 42.17 34.95
C VAL A 119 9.91 43.20 35.21
N ASP A 120 10.28 43.39 36.48
CA ASP A 120 11.50 44.13 36.81
C ASP A 120 12.69 43.26 36.41
N VAL A 121 13.43 43.68 35.38
CA VAL A 121 14.50 42.89 34.78
C VAL A 121 15.67 42.65 35.75
N LYS A 122 15.86 43.48 36.78
CA LYS A 122 16.97 43.29 37.72
C LYS A 122 16.66 42.25 38.80
N THR A 123 15.41 42.20 39.24
CA THR A 123 14.98 41.29 40.32
C THR A 123 14.18 40.09 39.80
N MET A 124 13.78 40.12 38.53
CA MET A 124 12.87 39.17 37.88
C MET A 124 11.52 39.01 38.60
N THR A 125 11.12 40.01 39.39
CA THR A 125 9.83 40.04 40.09
C THR A 125 8.75 40.70 39.25
N LEU A 126 7.51 40.20 39.33
CA LEU A 126 6.36 40.84 38.69
C LEU A 126 6.14 42.26 39.23
N SER A 127 5.84 43.19 38.33
CA SER A 127 5.62 44.61 38.61
C SER A 127 4.26 45.07 38.09
N GLY A 128 3.62 45.98 38.84
CA GLY A 128 2.31 46.52 38.50
C GLY A 128 1.15 45.53 38.68
N SER A 129 -0.04 45.95 38.25
CA SER A 129 -1.22 45.09 38.18
C SER A 129 -1.22 44.33 36.86
N ALA A 130 -1.52 43.03 36.90
CA ALA A 130 -1.61 42.21 35.69
C ALA A 130 -2.71 42.71 34.75
N LEU A 131 -2.37 42.89 33.48
CA LEU A 131 -3.34 43.02 32.40
C LEU A 131 -4.03 41.66 32.21
N SER A 132 -5.35 41.66 32.11
CA SER A 132 -6.15 40.44 31.99
C SER A 132 -6.76 40.33 30.60
N GLY A 133 -6.71 39.13 30.03
CA GLY A 133 -7.40 38.76 28.80
C GLY A 133 -7.90 37.33 28.87
N LYS A 134 -8.40 36.84 27.72
CA LYS A 134 -8.88 35.47 27.57
C LYS A 134 -8.40 34.87 26.27
N VAL A 135 -8.31 33.56 26.25
CA VAL A 135 -8.24 32.79 25.01
C VAL A 135 -9.56 32.97 24.26
N SER A 136 -9.44 33.38 23.00
CA SER A 136 -10.51 33.83 22.10
C SER A 136 -10.95 32.76 21.08
N SER A 137 -10.25 31.64 21.00
CA SER A 137 -10.62 30.51 20.15
C SER A 137 -10.21 29.18 20.78
N ASN A 138 -10.82 28.08 20.35
CA ASN A 138 -10.43 26.73 20.76
C ASN A 138 -9.10 26.25 20.15
N LEU A 139 -8.34 27.15 19.50
CA LEU A 139 -6.97 26.91 19.04
C LEU A 139 -5.94 27.61 19.92
N GLY A 140 -6.35 28.18 21.06
CA GLY A 140 -5.45 28.85 22.00
C GLY A 140 -5.16 30.33 21.68
N ALA A 141 -5.72 30.90 20.62
CA ALA A 141 -5.43 32.30 20.23
C ALA A 141 -5.88 33.32 21.29
N PHE A 142 -5.05 34.30 21.62
CA PHE A 142 -5.39 35.36 22.58
C PHE A 142 -4.90 36.74 22.14
N THR A 143 -5.41 37.79 22.81
CA THR A 143 -4.89 39.15 22.71
C THR A 143 -5.00 39.85 24.06
N VAL A 144 -3.96 40.58 24.46
CA VAL A 144 -3.91 41.39 25.68
C VAL A 144 -3.25 42.72 25.37
N SER A 145 -3.85 43.83 25.78
CA SER A 145 -3.32 45.18 25.53
C SER A 145 -3.45 46.07 26.75
N GLY A 146 -2.50 46.98 26.94
CA GLY A 146 -2.49 47.95 28.02
C GLY A 146 -1.09 48.47 28.32
N ASP A 147 -0.96 49.24 29.40
CA ASP A 147 0.32 49.79 29.83
C ASP A 147 0.99 48.87 30.87
N ILE A 148 2.28 48.62 30.70
CA ILE A 148 3.15 47.95 31.66
C ILE A 148 4.31 48.84 32.07
N SER A 149 4.90 48.59 33.24
CA SER A 149 5.98 49.41 33.82
C SER A 149 7.40 48.92 33.47
N SER A 150 7.57 48.13 32.41
CA SER A 150 8.83 47.48 32.03
C SER A 150 8.89 47.15 30.54
N ALA A 151 10.09 46.83 30.01
CA ALA A 151 10.27 46.29 28.66
C ALA A 151 9.86 44.81 28.55
N VAL A 152 10.21 44.04 29.57
CA VAL A 152 9.97 42.59 29.64
C VAL A 152 8.64 42.32 30.32
N ALA A 153 7.90 41.33 29.83
CA ALA A 153 6.67 40.86 30.44
C ALA A 153 6.67 39.34 30.66
N SER A 154 5.94 38.93 31.69
CA SER A 154 5.55 37.55 31.94
C SER A 154 4.09 37.37 31.50
N ILE A 155 3.87 36.40 30.61
CA ILE A 155 2.53 36.00 30.18
C ILE A 155 2.25 34.64 30.80
N GLU A 156 1.13 34.52 31.52
CA GLU A 156 0.67 33.27 32.14
C GLU A 156 -0.73 32.91 31.61
N VAL A 157 -0.90 31.64 31.22
CA VAL A 157 -2.18 31.10 30.72
C VAL A 157 -2.65 29.94 31.60
N LYS A 158 -3.90 30.01 32.07
CA LYS A 158 -4.53 29.02 32.96
C LYS A 158 -5.91 28.62 32.46
N GLY A 159 -6.24 27.33 32.59
CA GLY A 159 -7.57 26.83 32.27
C GLY A 159 -7.54 25.56 31.43
N ASP A 160 -8.66 25.29 30.79
CA ASP A 160 -8.86 24.05 30.04
C ASP A 160 -8.04 24.04 28.75
N TYR A 161 -7.46 22.90 28.41
CA TYR A 161 -6.85 22.61 27.11
C TYR A 161 -7.18 21.18 26.68
N VAL A 162 -7.02 20.87 25.39
CA VAL A 162 -7.21 19.52 24.86
C VAL A 162 -5.88 18.80 24.80
N ASN A 163 -5.76 17.64 25.45
CA ASN A 163 -4.66 16.73 25.20
C ASN A 163 -4.87 16.08 23.81
N PHE A 164 -4.05 16.45 22.83
CA PHE A 164 -4.23 15.96 21.45
C PHE A 164 -3.83 14.50 21.25
N THR A 165 -3.17 13.85 22.21
CA THR A 165 -2.80 12.43 22.10
C THR A 165 -3.92 11.50 22.59
N SER A 166 -4.76 11.98 23.52
CA SER A 166 -5.89 11.22 24.09
C SER A 166 -7.28 11.80 23.76
N GLU A 167 -7.34 13.02 23.20
CA GLU A 167 -8.55 13.82 22.97
C GLU A 167 -9.33 14.21 24.25
N GLU A 168 -8.70 14.08 25.42
CA GLU A 168 -9.30 14.43 26.71
C GLU A 168 -9.06 15.91 27.07
N ARG A 169 -9.99 16.49 27.85
CA ARG A 169 -9.86 17.87 28.36
C ARG A 169 -9.10 17.89 29.68
N TYR A 170 -7.97 18.58 29.70
CA TYR A 170 -7.12 18.77 30.88
C TYR A 170 -7.18 20.23 31.35
N VAL A 171 -6.75 20.47 32.59
CA VAL A 171 -6.72 21.81 33.19
C VAL A 171 -5.26 22.12 33.51
N ALA A 172 -4.69 23.13 32.85
CA ALA A 172 -3.33 23.59 33.16
C ALA A 172 -3.36 24.53 34.37
N SER A 173 -2.51 24.25 35.36
CA SER A 173 -2.32 25.11 36.54
C SER A 173 -1.61 26.43 36.23
N GLY A 174 -0.89 26.51 35.10
CA GLY A 174 -0.31 27.73 34.55
C GLY A 174 0.93 27.49 33.70
N ILE A 175 0.86 27.77 32.41
CA ILE A 175 2.04 27.87 31.54
C ILE A 175 2.47 29.32 31.39
N LYS A 176 3.78 29.54 31.25
CA LYS A 176 4.36 30.87 31.26
C LYS A 176 5.34 31.07 30.11
N ALA A 177 5.49 32.34 29.72
CA ALA A 177 6.53 32.81 28.82
C ALA A 177 7.10 34.14 29.35
N LEU A 178 8.39 34.36 29.13
CA LEU A 178 9.07 35.66 29.34
C LEU A 178 9.50 36.19 27.99
N SER A 179 9.18 37.46 27.71
CA SER A 179 9.60 38.08 26.44
C SER A 179 9.85 39.59 26.58
N ASP A 180 10.79 40.11 25.78
CA ASP A 180 11.05 41.53 25.60
C ASP A 180 10.09 42.10 24.55
N LEU A 181 9.20 43.01 24.97
CA LEU A 181 8.11 43.55 24.16
C LEU A 181 8.45 44.86 23.46
N ARG A 182 9.70 45.36 23.53
CA ARG A 182 10.07 46.64 22.89
C ARG A 182 9.83 46.64 21.38
N GLU A 183 10.15 45.53 20.72
CA GLU A 183 10.15 45.41 19.25
C GLU A 183 9.23 44.27 18.75
N ARG A 184 8.33 43.75 19.59
CA ARG A 184 7.40 42.66 19.19
C ARG A 184 6.01 42.81 19.78
N ASN A 185 5.05 42.23 19.07
CA ASN A 185 3.64 42.18 19.46
C ASN A 185 3.05 40.74 19.37
N LYS A 186 3.87 39.74 19.04
CA LYS A 186 3.51 38.33 19.01
C LYS A 186 4.30 37.59 20.07
N VAL A 187 3.63 36.83 20.93
CA VAL A 187 4.25 35.98 21.96
C VAL A 187 3.37 34.74 22.16
N ASN A 188 3.88 33.58 21.77
CA ASN A 188 3.25 32.30 22.06
C ASN A 188 3.64 31.81 23.46
N VAL A 189 2.77 31.03 24.09
CA VAL A 189 3.02 30.41 25.39
C VAL A 189 2.91 28.91 25.21
N ASN A 190 4.01 28.18 25.35
CA ASN A 190 4.05 26.76 25.04
C ASN A 190 4.88 25.96 26.07
N VAL A 191 5.05 24.66 25.82
CA VAL A 191 5.84 23.77 26.68
C VAL A 191 7.28 24.25 26.83
N LEU A 192 7.93 24.65 25.74
CA LEU A 192 9.33 25.10 25.76
C LEU A 192 9.48 26.41 26.54
N THR A 193 8.56 27.38 26.35
CA THR A 193 8.59 28.64 27.12
C THR A 193 8.40 28.42 28.62
N ARG A 194 7.64 27.38 29.00
CA ARG A 194 7.46 27.01 30.41
C ARG A 194 8.75 26.43 31.02
N LEU A 195 9.50 25.64 30.25
CA LEU A 195 10.72 24.97 30.72
C LEU A 195 11.88 25.94 30.92
N GLU A 196 12.05 26.93 30.03
CA GLU A 196 13.10 27.95 30.17
C GLU A 196 12.81 28.99 31.27
N TYR A 197 11.54 29.16 31.66
CA TYR A 197 11.07 30.34 32.40
C TYR A 197 11.90 30.62 33.66
N ASP A 198 12.08 29.59 34.50
CA ASP A 198 12.80 29.72 35.77
C ASP A 198 14.33 29.80 35.55
N ARG A 199 14.83 29.21 34.45
CA ARG A 199 16.25 29.29 34.05
C ARG A 199 16.65 30.69 33.61
N VAL A 200 15.82 31.37 32.81
CA VAL A 200 16.05 32.78 32.42
C VAL A 200 16.15 33.65 33.67
N GLN A 201 15.27 33.44 34.65
CA GLN A 201 15.31 34.20 35.90
C GLN A 201 16.62 33.98 36.66
N TYR A 202 17.05 32.71 36.81
CA TYR A 202 18.29 32.35 37.47
C TYR A 202 19.52 32.99 36.79
N LEU A 203 19.60 32.91 35.46
CA LEU A 203 20.71 33.47 34.68
C LEU A 203 20.82 35.00 34.86
N VAL A 204 19.70 35.70 34.98
CA VAL A 204 19.68 37.14 35.23
C VAL A 204 20.04 37.46 36.69
N THR A 205 19.38 36.83 37.68
CA THR A 205 19.52 37.24 39.08
C THR A 205 20.77 36.71 39.76
N GLU A 206 21.17 35.47 39.45
CA GLU A 206 22.31 34.81 40.11
C GLU A 206 23.60 34.91 39.29
N MET A 207 23.50 34.93 37.95
CA MET A 207 24.66 34.98 37.06
C MET A 207 24.89 36.37 36.44
N GLY A 208 23.94 37.30 36.58
CA GLY A 208 24.10 38.70 36.17
C GLY A 208 24.03 38.94 34.66
N LEU A 209 23.52 37.99 33.88
CA LEU A 209 23.35 38.15 32.43
C LEU A 209 22.29 39.23 32.12
N SER A 210 22.47 39.88 30.98
CA SER A 210 21.38 40.63 30.35
C SER A 210 20.20 39.72 30.04
N PHE A 211 18.99 40.28 29.93
CA PHE A 211 17.80 39.48 29.65
C PHE A 211 17.94 38.74 28.32
N THR A 212 18.46 39.41 27.28
CA THR A 212 18.68 38.82 25.96
C THR A 212 19.67 37.66 26.00
N ALA A 213 20.82 37.83 26.67
CA ALA A 213 21.81 36.76 26.80
C ALA A 213 21.29 35.57 27.64
N ALA A 214 20.58 35.85 28.73
CA ALA A 214 19.94 34.84 29.57
C ALA A 214 18.91 34.02 28.78
N LYS A 215 18.09 34.69 27.96
CA LYS A 215 17.11 34.04 27.09
C LYS A 215 17.78 33.09 26.09
N THR A 216 18.74 33.59 25.32
CA THR A 216 19.48 32.77 24.33
C THR A 216 20.16 31.56 24.97
N ARG A 217 20.75 31.71 26.16
CA ARG A 217 21.39 30.60 26.85
C ARG A 217 20.39 29.57 27.38
N ALA A 218 19.31 30.01 28.02
CA ALA A 218 18.29 29.12 28.56
C ALA A 218 17.64 28.25 27.47
N GLU A 219 17.34 28.81 26.30
CA GLU A 219 16.75 28.07 25.19
C GLU A 219 17.69 26.97 24.66
N LYS A 220 18.98 27.28 24.48
CA LYS A 220 19.99 26.30 24.07
C LYS A 220 20.11 25.15 25.08
N GLU A 221 20.14 25.48 26.37
CA GLU A 221 20.24 24.52 27.48
C GLU A 221 19.02 23.60 27.52
N VAL A 222 17.80 24.15 27.38
CA VAL A 222 16.55 23.37 27.32
C VAL A 222 16.53 22.42 26.11
N LEU A 223 16.93 22.89 24.91
CA LEU A 223 17.02 22.01 23.73
C LEU A 223 18.03 20.88 23.95
N ALA A 224 19.21 21.17 24.51
CA ALA A 224 20.24 20.18 24.79
C ALA A 224 19.77 19.15 25.84
N ALA A 225 19.11 19.60 26.92
CA ALA A 225 18.55 18.73 27.95
C ALA A 225 17.52 17.73 27.39
N LEU A 226 16.75 18.15 26.39
CA LEU A 226 15.75 17.32 25.71
C LEU A 226 16.31 16.48 24.56
N GLY A 227 17.59 16.65 24.20
CA GLY A 227 18.23 15.94 23.08
C GLY A 227 17.89 16.50 21.70
N LEU A 228 17.36 17.71 21.63
CA LEU A 228 16.90 18.33 20.40
C LEU A 228 18.02 19.11 19.69
N LYS A 229 17.88 19.26 18.38
CA LYS A 229 18.77 20.11 17.58
C LYS A 229 18.60 21.58 17.97
N GLN A 230 19.72 22.28 18.02
CA GLN A 230 19.80 23.71 18.25
C GLN A 230 19.11 24.48 17.11
N ASP A 231 18.29 25.47 17.47
CA ASP A 231 17.58 26.38 16.57
C ASP A 231 17.73 27.81 17.12
N SER A 232 17.80 28.80 16.23
CA SER A 232 17.89 30.22 16.63
C SER A 232 16.53 30.88 16.81
N THR A 233 15.44 30.16 16.54
CA THR A 233 14.05 30.64 16.72
C THR A 233 13.72 30.65 18.20
N LEU A 234 13.32 31.82 18.72
CA LEU A 234 12.92 31.97 20.13
C LEU A 234 11.68 31.12 20.42
N PHE A 235 11.60 30.56 21.63
CA PHE A 235 10.50 29.66 21.99
C PHE A 235 9.12 30.33 21.93
N GLU A 236 9.03 31.62 22.23
CA GLU A 236 7.78 32.38 22.10
C GLU A 236 7.39 32.72 20.65
N ASP A 237 8.24 32.44 19.66
CA ASP A 237 7.92 32.62 18.24
C ASP A 237 7.40 31.32 17.60
N ILE A 238 7.52 30.19 18.29
CA ILE A 238 7.14 28.86 17.80
C ILE A 238 5.67 28.58 18.11
N SER A 239 4.91 28.12 17.11
CA SER A 239 3.59 27.50 17.28
C SER A 239 3.58 26.08 16.70
N LEU A 240 2.80 25.20 17.33
CA LEU A 240 2.48 23.86 16.81
C LEU A 240 1.81 23.89 15.43
N TYR A 241 1.22 25.03 15.03
CA TYR A 241 0.59 25.21 13.72
C TYR A 241 1.59 25.60 12.63
N ASP A 242 2.84 25.90 12.98
CA ASP A 242 3.87 26.27 12.02
C ASP A 242 4.48 25.01 11.38
N HIS A 243 4.77 25.05 10.08
CA HIS A 243 5.39 23.93 9.35
C HIS A 243 6.92 24.04 9.33
N THR A 244 7.53 24.25 10.49
CA THR A 244 8.97 24.50 10.65
C THR A 244 9.66 23.41 11.47
N GLN A 245 10.99 23.37 11.43
CA GLN A 245 11.79 22.47 12.27
C GLN A 245 11.60 22.75 13.78
N ALA A 246 11.55 24.02 14.17
CA ALA A 246 11.28 24.45 15.54
C ALA A 246 9.90 23.99 16.04
N ALA A 247 8.87 24.04 15.18
CA ALA A 247 7.54 23.52 15.52
C ALA A 247 7.52 22.00 15.66
N ALA A 248 8.29 21.27 14.83
CA ALA A 248 8.44 19.83 14.97
C ALA A 248 9.13 19.43 16.28
N ASN A 249 10.13 20.19 16.74
CA ASN A 249 10.74 20.03 18.07
C ASN A 249 9.70 20.20 19.19
N LEU A 250 8.93 21.30 19.12
CA LEU A 250 7.87 21.58 20.08
C LEU A 250 6.83 20.45 20.12
N LEU A 251 6.37 19.98 18.95
CA LEU A 251 5.40 18.88 18.85
C LEU A 251 5.93 17.57 19.43
N ALA A 252 7.18 17.20 19.10
CA ALA A 252 7.80 15.96 19.59
C ALA A 252 7.91 15.93 21.13
N VAL A 253 8.39 17.02 21.73
CA VAL A 253 8.51 17.18 23.20
C VAL A 253 7.12 17.16 23.85
N THR A 254 6.18 17.88 23.25
CA THR A 254 4.82 17.99 23.79
C THR A 254 4.11 16.64 23.77
N ALA A 255 4.21 15.88 22.68
CA ALA A 255 3.66 14.53 22.58
C ALA A 255 4.29 13.58 23.62
N ALA A 256 5.61 13.61 23.78
CA ALA A 256 6.33 12.77 24.76
C ALA A 256 5.99 13.11 26.23
N LEU A 257 5.52 14.33 26.49
CA LEU A 257 5.08 14.76 27.82
C LEU A 257 3.59 14.53 28.07
N LEU A 258 2.75 14.52 27.04
CA LEU A 258 1.30 14.33 27.17
C LEU A 258 0.86 12.87 27.15
N GLU A 259 1.52 12.05 26.35
CA GLU A 259 1.08 10.68 26.11
C GLU A 259 1.20 9.83 27.39
N GLU A 260 0.17 9.00 27.64
CA GLU A 260 0.05 8.14 28.82
C GLU A 260 0.08 8.85 30.19
N ARG A 261 -0.02 10.18 30.26
CA ARG A 261 -0.06 10.94 31.52
C ARG A 261 -1.45 11.49 31.86
N SER A 262 -1.78 11.53 33.14
CA SER A 262 -2.95 12.29 33.61
C SER A 262 -2.65 13.79 33.63
N ALA A 263 -3.69 14.64 33.65
CA ALA A 263 -3.53 16.09 33.71
C ALA A 263 -2.62 16.57 34.86
N GLY A 264 -2.74 15.96 36.04
CA GLY A 264 -1.90 16.29 37.20
C GLY A 264 -0.45 15.86 37.02
N ASP A 265 -0.22 14.73 36.34
CA ASP A 265 1.13 14.23 36.07
C ASP A 265 1.87 15.05 35.02
N VAL A 266 1.14 15.63 34.04
CA VAL A 266 1.72 16.56 33.06
C VAL A 266 2.25 17.82 33.75
N ASP A 267 1.41 18.48 34.57
CA ASP A 267 1.81 19.69 35.29
C ASP A 267 2.98 19.43 36.28
N ALA A 268 2.95 18.27 36.95
CA ALA A 268 4.02 17.84 37.84
C ALA A 268 5.32 17.58 37.07
N ALA A 269 5.26 16.91 35.91
CA ALA A 269 6.43 16.66 35.07
C ALA A 269 7.04 17.95 34.54
N LEU A 270 6.24 18.85 33.96
CA LEU A 270 6.72 20.16 33.48
C LEU A 270 7.39 20.96 34.59
N SER A 271 6.81 20.96 35.79
CA SER A 271 7.37 21.67 36.94
C SER A 271 8.66 21.05 37.45
N ALA A 272 8.75 19.71 37.48
CA ALA A 272 9.95 19.00 37.89
C ALA A 272 11.11 19.24 36.92
N ILE A 273 10.86 19.14 35.60
CA ILE A 273 11.88 19.39 34.57
C ILE A 273 12.37 20.84 34.65
N ALA A 274 11.47 21.82 34.71
CA ALA A 274 11.85 23.23 34.78
C ALA A 274 12.66 23.55 36.05
N ALA A 275 12.26 22.97 37.20
CA ALA A 275 12.96 23.19 38.47
C ALA A 275 14.36 22.56 38.48
N ASP A 276 14.55 21.46 37.77
CA ASP A 276 15.81 20.75 37.67
C ASP A 276 16.79 21.47 36.72
N ILE A 277 16.29 22.00 35.58
CA ILE A 277 17.09 22.81 34.62
C ILE A 277 17.48 24.18 35.20
N ALA A 278 16.64 24.79 36.03
CA ALA A 278 16.85 26.16 36.51
C ALA A 278 18.26 26.46 37.12
N PRO A 279 18.81 25.64 38.04
CA PRO A 279 20.09 25.94 38.69
C PRO A 279 21.33 25.85 37.78
N ASP A 280 21.38 24.91 36.85
CA ASP A 280 22.62 24.59 36.10
C ASP A 280 22.45 24.39 34.59
N GLY A 281 21.22 24.33 34.09
CA GLY A 281 20.92 24.11 32.68
C GLY A 281 20.91 22.65 32.26
N THR A 282 21.05 21.70 33.19
CA THR A 282 21.02 20.25 32.92
C THR A 282 19.72 19.62 33.44
N TRP A 283 19.37 18.45 32.91
CA TRP A 283 18.24 17.66 33.41
C TRP A 283 18.75 16.31 33.91
N ASP A 284 18.71 16.12 35.23
CA ASP A 284 19.38 15.07 36.01
C ASP A 284 18.41 14.21 36.84
N ASP A 285 17.15 14.10 36.40
CA ASP A 285 16.17 13.14 36.96
C ASP A 285 16.11 11.84 36.12
N PRO A 286 16.81 10.76 36.51
CA PRO A 286 16.85 9.54 35.71
C PRO A 286 15.47 8.87 35.55
N ALA A 287 14.57 9.01 36.54
CA ALA A 287 13.26 8.37 36.50
C ALA A 287 12.31 9.10 35.55
N LEU A 288 12.30 10.44 35.58
CA LEU A 288 11.47 11.21 34.65
C LEU A 288 12.04 11.18 33.24
N LYS A 289 13.38 11.22 33.06
CA LYS A 289 14.04 10.99 31.76
C LYS A 289 13.67 9.63 31.19
N ALA A 290 13.72 8.57 32.00
CA ALA A 290 13.30 7.23 31.57
C ALA A 290 11.85 7.24 31.10
N SER A 291 10.94 7.83 31.88
CA SER A 291 9.52 7.89 31.53
C SER A 291 9.26 8.64 30.22
N VAL A 292 9.88 9.82 30.01
CA VAL A 292 9.75 10.59 28.76
C VAL A 292 10.39 9.85 27.58
N GLY A 293 11.57 9.25 27.80
CA GLY A 293 12.25 8.45 26.78
C GLY A 293 11.46 7.21 26.35
N ASP A 294 10.86 6.49 27.29
CA ASP A 294 10.03 5.31 27.02
C ASP A 294 8.77 5.66 26.21
N ILE A 295 8.13 6.78 26.54
CA ILE A 295 6.98 7.30 25.77
C ILE A 295 7.42 7.72 24.38
N ALA A 296 8.50 8.49 24.25
CA ALA A 296 9.03 8.91 22.94
C ALA A 296 9.43 7.70 22.07
N TYR A 297 10.05 6.67 22.64
CA TYR A 297 10.35 5.42 21.93
C TYR A 297 9.07 4.70 21.45
N SER A 298 8.03 4.66 22.30
CA SER A 298 6.72 4.12 21.94
C SER A 298 6.05 4.91 20.81
N LEU A 299 6.08 6.25 20.87
CA LEU A 299 5.59 7.14 19.82
C LEU A 299 6.30 6.89 18.49
N ASN A 300 7.62 6.69 18.53
CA ASN A 300 8.45 6.45 17.36
C ASN A 300 8.12 5.11 16.68
N THR A 301 7.97 4.04 17.47
CA THR A 301 7.85 2.66 16.96
C THR A 301 6.41 2.17 16.84
N GLY A 302 5.46 2.79 17.55
CA GLY A 302 4.08 2.34 17.68
C GLY A 302 3.09 3.00 16.73
N TYR A 303 3.43 4.16 16.14
CA TYR A 303 2.49 4.93 15.33
C TYR A 303 2.84 4.88 13.84
N PRO A 304 1.89 4.51 12.96
CA PRO A 304 2.07 4.66 11.52
C PRO A 304 2.33 6.13 11.16
N SER A 305 3.17 6.36 10.16
CA SER A 305 3.45 7.71 9.65
C SER A 305 2.20 8.49 9.25
N SER A 306 1.13 7.81 8.81
CA SER A 306 -0.15 8.46 8.54
C SER A 306 -0.80 9.03 9.81
N VAL A 307 -0.73 8.33 10.95
CA VAL A 307 -1.34 8.79 12.20
C VAL A 307 -0.57 9.99 12.76
N LEU A 308 0.75 9.93 12.72
CA LEU A 308 1.60 11.06 13.10
C LEU A 308 1.38 12.26 12.16
N SER A 309 1.17 12.01 10.86
CA SER A 309 0.81 13.06 9.88
C SER A 309 -0.53 13.67 10.20
N ASP A 310 -1.54 12.89 10.58
CA ASP A 310 -2.85 13.39 10.97
C ASP A 310 -2.77 14.24 12.24
N LEU A 311 -1.97 13.81 13.24
CA LEU A 311 -1.69 14.60 14.45
C LEU A 311 -0.99 15.93 14.15
N ASN A 312 -0.21 15.99 13.06
CA ASN A 312 0.45 17.20 12.56
C ASN A 312 -0.38 17.92 11.47
N GLY A 313 -1.70 17.76 11.47
CA GLY A 313 -2.59 18.48 10.54
C GLY A 313 -2.39 18.14 9.06
N GLY A 314 -1.89 16.94 8.75
CA GLY A 314 -1.62 16.47 7.39
C GLY A 314 -0.25 16.89 6.83
N ALA A 315 0.61 17.53 7.63
CA ALA A 315 1.94 17.94 7.19
C ALA A 315 2.96 16.79 7.21
N SER A 316 4.00 16.89 6.36
CA SER A 316 5.11 15.92 6.34
C SER A 316 5.74 15.82 7.73
N ILE A 317 5.84 14.58 8.23
CA ILE A 317 6.34 14.28 9.58
C ILE A 317 7.78 13.79 9.61
N GLU A 318 8.51 13.92 8.51
CA GLU A 318 9.90 13.47 8.43
C GLU A 318 10.73 14.05 9.57
N TYR A 319 10.51 15.33 9.91
CA TYR A 319 11.12 15.97 11.08
C TYR A 319 10.57 15.44 12.41
N PHE A 320 9.28 15.16 12.53
CA PHE A 320 8.69 14.68 13.79
C PHE A 320 9.27 13.32 14.20
N SER A 321 9.32 12.34 13.29
CA SER A 321 9.86 11.01 13.61
C SER A 321 11.33 11.05 13.99
N VAL A 322 12.11 11.94 13.35
CA VAL A 322 13.51 12.20 13.71
C VAL A 322 13.60 12.83 15.10
N TRP A 323 12.82 13.88 15.41
CA TRP A 323 12.95 14.53 16.71
C TRP A 323 12.44 13.70 17.88
N VAL A 324 11.41 12.88 17.66
CA VAL A 324 11.00 11.88 18.66
C VAL A 324 12.11 10.85 18.88
N GLU A 325 12.84 10.47 17.83
CA GLU A 325 14.01 9.59 17.95
C GLU A 325 15.09 10.19 18.85
N HIS A 326 15.47 11.43 18.56
CA HIS A 326 16.48 12.17 19.28
C HIS A 326 16.13 12.33 20.77
N ILE A 327 14.86 12.58 21.11
CA ILE A 327 14.40 12.68 22.51
C ILE A 327 14.70 11.38 23.25
N TRP A 328 14.23 10.22 22.75
CA TRP A 328 14.44 8.96 23.48
C TRP A 328 15.91 8.53 23.47
N ALA A 329 16.64 8.76 22.36
CA ALA A 329 18.06 8.44 22.28
C ALA A 329 18.89 9.22 23.30
N ALA A 330 18.57 10.50 23.51
CA ALA A 330 19.19 11.32 24.55
C ALA A 330 18.83 10.82 25.95
N GLN A 331 17.55 10.50 26.21
CA GLN A 331 17.10 10.01 27.52
C GLN A 331 17.63 8.61 27.88
N TYR A 332 17.99 7.82 26.87
CA TYR A 332 18.67 6.52 27.02
C TYR A 332 20.20 6.62 27.06
N GLY A 333 20.78 7.82 26.89
CA GLY A 333 22.23 8.02 26.92
C GLY A 333 22.96 7.40 25.72
N LEU A 334 22.32 7.30 24.56
CA LEU A 334 22.94 6.76 23.35
C LEU A 334 23.84 7.79 22.64
N GLY A 335 23.58 9.09 22.85
CA GLY A 335 24.18 10.19 22.13
C GLY A 335 23.69 10.26 20.67
N SER A 336 24.26 11.16 19.87
CA SER A 336 23.88 11.32 18.46
C SER A 336 24.30 10.11 17.62
N CYS A 337 23.44 9.67 16.70
CA CYS A 337 23.81 8.70 15.66
C CYS A 337 24.31 9.44 14.40
N GLY A 338 25.42 8.98 13.83
CA GLY A 338 26.02 9.59 12.65
C GLY A 338 27.12 8.72 12.05
N ALA A 339 27.84 9.28 11.07
CA ALA A 339 28.87 8.54 10.34
C ALA A 339 30.01 8.00 11.24
N SER A 340 30.31 8.69 12.35
CA SER A 340 31.38 8.31 13.29
C SER A 340 31.07 7.07 14.14
N ASN A 341 29.80 6.73 14.30
CA ASN A 341 29.33 5.57 15.07
C ASN A 341 28.33 4.71 14.29
N GLN A 342 28.32 4.80 12.96
CA GLN A 342 27.55 3.94 12.08
C GLN A 342 27.83 2.45 12.41
N ASN A 343 26.76 1.67 12.53
CA ASN A 343 26.74 0.26 12.93
C ASN A 343 27.22 -0.03 14.37
N GLN A 344 27.47 0.99 15.19
CA GLN A 344 27.75 0.79 16.61
C GLN A 344 26.48 0.35 17.35
N VAL A 345 26.61 -0.67 18.19
CA VAL A 345 25.55 -1.13 19.11
C VAL A 345 25.82 -0.59 20.50
N LYS A 346 24.82 0.05 21.12
CA LYS A 346 24.86 0.58 22.49
C LYS A 346 23.66 0.09 23.30
N PRO A 347 23.82 -0.24 24.60
CA PRO A 347 22.70 -0.50 25.49
C PRO A 347 21.98 0.80 25.87
N ASN A 348 20.72 0.70 26.29
CA ASN A 348 20.09 1.78 27.04
C ASN A 348 20.84 2.01 28.36
N ALA A 349 21.43 3.19 28.53
CA ALA A 349 22.21 3.54 29.72
C ALA A 349 21.32 3.97 30.91
N ASN A 350 20.04 4.25 30.68
CA ASN A 350 19.12 4.66 31.73
C ASN A 350 18.47 3.43 32.42
N ALA A 351 19.01 3.05 33.57
CA ALA A 351 18.53 1.89 34.34
C ALA A 351 17.10 2.03 34.90
N ALA A 352 16.50 3.23 34.90
CA ALA A 352 15.12 3.44 35.32
C ALA A 352 14.10 3.16 34.21
N SER A 353 14.55 3.02 32.95
CA SER A 353 13.70 2.74 31.79
C SER A 353 13.16 1.31 31.81
N VAL A 354 11.91 1.14 31.36
CA VAL A 354 11.34 -0.20 31.13
C VAL A 354 12.06 -0.94 29.98
N ASN A 355 12.74 -0.19 29.12
CA ASN A 355 13.54 -0.67 28.00
C ASN A 355 15.04 -0.78 28.37
N ALA A 356 15.42 -0.81 29.65
CA ALA A 356 16.81 -0.86 30.09
C ALA A 356 17.59 -2.10 29.59
N SER A 357 16.90 -3.20 29.25
CA SER A 357 17.53 -4.40 28.69
C SER A 357 17.73 -4.35 27.17
N MET A 358 17.17 -3.33 26.49
CA MET A 358 17.29 -3.19 25.05
C MET A 358 18.66 -2.67 24.63
N GLN A 359 19.06 -3.09 23.43
CA GLN A 359 20.20 -2.56 22.72
C GLN A 359 19.74 -1.86 21.45
N PHE A 360 20.48 -0.84 21.07
CA PHE A 360 20.20 0.01 19.92
C PHE A 360 21.40 0.05 19.00
N VAL A 361 21.15 0.18 17.71
CA VAL A 361 22.15 0.25 16.66
C VAL A 361 21.98 1.55 15.88
N CYS A 362 23.08 2.25 15.67
CA CYS A 362 23.10 3.45 14.86
C CYS A 362 23.17 3.06 13.38
N GLN A 363 22.13 3.37 12.61
CA GLN A 363 22.08 3.13 11.16
C GLN A 363 21.43 4.32 10.47
N ASP A 364 22.05 4.81 9.39
CA ASP A 364 21.48 5.86 8.55
C ASP A 364 21.17 7.13 9.36
N THR A 365 22.09 7.50 10.28
CA THR A 365 22.00 8.68 11.17
C THR A 365 20.93 8.62 12.26
N LEU A 366 20.22 7.51 12.43
CA LEU A 366 19.23 7.32 13.50
C LEU A 366 19.51 6.06 14.32
N TRP A 367 19.14 6.06 15.61
CA TRP A 367 19.12 4.84 16.40
C TRP A 367 17.87 4.02 16.12
N SER A 368 18.05 2.70 16.08
CA SER A 368 16.95 1.74 16.02
C SER A 368 17.22 0.55 16.93
N MET A 369 16.20 -0.25 17.26
CA MET A 369 16.40 -1.45 18.07
C MET A 369 17.35 -2.42 17.37
N ALA A 370 18.38 -2.87 18.07
CA ALA A 370 19.32 -3.88 17.58
C ALA A 370 18.68 -5.28 17.63
N THR A 371 17.81 -5.56 16.66
CA THR A 371 17.16 -6.87 16.53
C THR A 371 18.18 -7.98 16.27
N GLU A 372 17.83 -9.24 16.59
CA GLU A 372 18.68 -10.39 16.29
C GLU A 372 19.10 -10.45 14.82
N ALA A 373 18.19 -10.09 13.90
CA ALA A 373 18.47 -10.05 12.48
C ALA A 373 19.52 -8.99 12.10
N ILE A 374 19.50 -7.82 12.76
CA ILE A 374 20.51 -6.77 12.54
C ILE A 374 21.86 -7.20 13.12
N LEU A 375 21.86 -7.76 14.34
CA LEU A 375 23.08 -8.26 14.98
C LEU A 375 23.75 -9.35 14.15
N LEU A 376 22.97 -10.29 13.60
CA LEU A 376 23.46 -11.32 12.69
C LEU A 376 23.99 -10.73 11.38
N ASN A 377 23.33 -9.71 10.83
CA ASN A 377 23.81 -9.01 9.64
C ASN A 377 25.15 -8.32 9.91
N LEU A 378 25.29 -7.60 11.02
CA LEU A 378 26.54 -6.93 11.40
C LEU A 378 27.69 -7.93 11.62
N ALA A 379 27.41 -9.03 12.32
CA ALA A 379 28.39 -10.10 12.51
C ALA A 379 28.82 -10.72 11.18
N ALA A 380 27.87 -10.98 10.28
CA ALA A 380 28.18 -11.49 8.94
C ALA A 380 28.94 -10.47 8.09
N ALA A 381 28.57 -9.19 8.12
CA ALA A 381 29.27 -8.12 7.40
C ALA A 381 30.72 -7.97 7.88
N ALA A 382 30.97 -8.09 9.19
CA ALA A 382 32.32 -8.09 9.75
C ALA A 382 33.19 -9.26 9.26
N LEU A 383 32.58 -10.44 9.00
CA LEU A 383 33.27 -11.62 8.50
C LEU A 383 33.45 -11.60 6.98
N PHE A 384 32.47 -11.08 6.25
CA PHE A 384 32.31 -11.31 4.81
C PHE A 384 32.43 -10.05 3.94
N GLY A 385 32.54 -8.88 4.55
CA GLY A 385 32.30 -7.58 3.92
C GLY A 385 30.81 -7.28 3.79
N GLU A 386 30.49 -6.03 3.46
CA GLU A 386 29.10 -5.58 3.31
C GLU A 386 28.34 -6.35 2.20
N CYS A 387 27.05 -6.57 2.46
CA CYS A 387 26.13 -7.06 1.43
C CYS A 387 25.72 -5.86 0.56
N SER A 388 25.93 -5.99 -0.75
CA SER A 388 25.71 -4.95 -1.75
C SER A 388 25.21 -5.58 -3.05
N ASP A 389 24.75 -4.77 -4.00
CA ASP A 389 24.30 -5.26 -5.32
C ASP A 389 25.35 -6.12 -6.04
N ALA A 390 26.64 -5.93 -5.76
CA ALA A 390 27.73 -6.71 -6.35
C ALA A 390 27.81 -8.17 -5.86
N ASN A 391 27.24 -8.48 -4.69
CA ASN A 391 27.29 -9.81 -4.08
C ASN A 391 25.92 -10.35 -3.66
N VAL A 392 24.81 -9.73 -4.10
CA VAL A 392 23.46 -10.27 -3.93
C VAL A 392 23.40 -11.71 -4.47
N GLY A 393 22.80 -12.60 -3.67
CA GLY A 393 22.69 -14.04 -3.97
C GLY A 393 23.92 -14.86 -3.60
N GLN A 394 25.07 -14.25 -3.28
CA GLN A 394 26.23 -15.01 -2.80
C GLN A 394 25.95 -15.63 -1.44
N MET A 395 26.45 -16.86 -1.26
CA MET A 395 26.41 -17.59 0.00
C MET A 395 27.80 -17.71 0.61
N LYS A 396 27.90 -17.49 1.92
CA LYS A 396 29.13 -17.63 2.70
C LYS A 396 28.86 -18.31 4.03
N ALA A 397 29.75 -19.20 4.46
CA ALA A 397 29.67 -19.84 5.77
C ALA A 397 30.59 -19.13 6.77
N ASN A 398 30.16 -19.05 8.02
CA ASN A 398 31.04 -18.69 9.12
C ASN A 398 31.84 -19.94 9.59
N ASP A 399 32.74 -19.74 10.55
CA ASP A 399 33.60 -20.82 11.11
C ASP A 399 32.80 -21.91 11.86
N GLU A 400 31.55 -21.63 12.21
CA GLU A 400 30.62 -22.58 12.85
C GLU A 400 29.81 -23.40 11.81
N GLY A 401 30.02 -23.16 10.51
CA GLY A 401 29.30 -23.83 9.43
C GLY A 401 27.89 -23.28 9.16
N LYS A 402 27.53 -22.13 9.74
CA LYS A 402 26.27 -21.43 9.47
C LYS A 402 26.41 -20.62 8.18
N TYR A 403 25.54 -20.88 7.21
CA TYR A 403 25.52 -20.16 5.94
C TYR A 403 24.68 -18.88 6.03
N PHE A 404 25.16 -17.87 5.33
CA PHE A 404 24.51 -16.59 5.12
C PHE A 404 24.40 -16.33 3.62
N VAL A 405 23.32 -15.68 3.21
CA VAL A 405 23.05 -15.25 1.84
C VAL A 405 22.80 -13.75 1.82
N CYS A 406 23.44 -13.05 0.88
CA CYS A 406 23.26 -11.61 0.72
C CYS A 406 21.95 -11.32 -0.02
N ARG A 407 21.03 -10.58 0.63
CA ARG A 407 19.72 -10.21 0.10
C ARG A 407 19.36 -8.78 0.52
N LYS A 408 18.93 -7.95 -0.43
CA LYS A 408 18.48 -6.56 -0.16
C LYS A 408 19.48 -5.78 0.71
N ASN A 409 20.77 -5.85 0.35
CA ASN A 409 21.87 -5.19 1.07
C ASN A 409 22.05 -5.63 2.54
N ALA A 410 21.54 -6.81 2.92
CA ALA A 410 21.83 -7.43 4.20
C ALA A 410 22.16 -8.92 4.06
N TRP A 411 23.13 -9.39 4.83
CA TRP A 411 23.35 -10.80 5.07
C TRP A 411 22.19 -11.37 5.90
N LYS A 412 21.57 -12.42 5.37
CA LYS A 412 20.53 -13.19 6.05
C LYS A 412 21.03 -14.61 6.26
N VAL A 413 20.62 -15.25 7.34
CA VAL A 413 20.89 -16.69 7.52
C VAL A 413 20.23 -17.45 6.37
N ALA A 414 20.98 -18.34 5.73
CA ALA A 414 20.50 -19.16 4.63
C ALA A 414 19.49 -20.19 5.13
N GLY A 415 18.36 -20.30 4.45
CA GLY A 415 17.33 -21.31 4.72
C GLY A 415 17.59 -22.63 3.99
N ASP A 416 16.70 -23.60 4.18
CA ASP A 416 16.81 -24.92 3.52
C ASP A 416 16.82 -24.83 2.00
N GLU A 417 16.01 -23.93 1.42
CA GLU A 417 15.96 -23.71 -0.03
C GLU A 417 17.28 -23.12 -0.56
N ASP A 418 17.93 -22.22 0.19
CA ASP A 418 19.23 -21.65 -0.17
C ASP A 418 20.30 -22.72 -0.24
N LEU A 419 20.35 -23.57 0.80
CA LEU A 419 21.28 -24.68 0.89
C LEU A 419 21.05 -25.71 -0.22
N ALA A 420 19.78 -25.98 -0.56
CA ALA A 420 19.44 -26.87 -1.66
C ALA A 420 19.88 -26.29 -3.01
N ASN A 421 19.57 -25.02 -3.29
CA ASN A 421 20.01 -24.33 -4.50
C ASN A 421 21.53 -24.38 -4.66
N MET A 422 22.28 -24.10 -3.59
CA MET A 422 23.74 -24.18 -3.58
C MET A 422 24.24 -25.59 -3.97
N LYS A 423 23.72 -26.64 -3.34
CA LYS A 423 24.11 -28.04 -3.63
C LYS A 423 23.73 -28.48 -5.04
N VAL A 424 22.55 -28.10 -5.51
CA VAL A 424 22.11 -28.37 -6.89
C VAL A 424 23.04 -27.67 -7.87
N ALA A 425 23.44 -26.43 -7.59
CA ALA A 425 24.35 -25.66 -8.42
C ALA A 425 25.78 -26.25 -8.47
N GLU A 426 26.28 -26.80 -7.37
CA GLU A 426 27.59 -27.48 -7.33
C GLU A 426 27.63 -28.70 -8.26
N GLN A 427 26.52 -29.46 -8.37
CA GLN A 427 26.44 -30.65 -9.21
C GLN A 427 26.03 -30.34 -10.65
N ASN A 428 25.10 -29.40 -10.86
CA ASN A 428 24.42 -29.20 -12.15
C ASN A 428 24.77 -27.85 -12.83
N GLY A 429 25.62 -27.04 -12.20
CA GLY A 429 25.90 -25.66 -12.62
C GLY A 429 24.88 -24.67 -12.08
N ALA A 430 25.26 -23.39 -12.02
CA ALA A 430 24.39 -22.35 -11.48
C ALA A 430 23.11 -22.16 -12.33
N CYS A 431 22.01 -21.84 -11.67
CA CYS A 431 20.81 -21.35 -12.34
C CYS A 431 21.05 -19.90 -12.76
N THR A 432 20.82 -19.61 -14.04
CA THR A 432 21.04 -18.33 -14.69
C THR A 432 19.92 -18.10 -15.70
N SER A 433 19.80 -16.87 -16.20
CA SER A 433 18.87 -16.57 -17.30
C SER A 433 19.09 -17.41 -18.56
N ALA A 434 20.30 -17.94 -18.78
CA ALA A 434 20.62 -18.78 -19.94
C ALA A 434 20.02 -20.19 -19.87
N ASN A 435 19.68 -20.68 -18.67
CA ASN A 435 19.10 -22.00 -18.43
C ASN A 435 17.78 -21.92 -17.65
N GLU A 436 17.08 -20.77 -17.69
CA GLU A 436 15.74 -20.59 -17.14
C GLU A 436 14.77 -21.67 -17.68
N GLY A 437 13.97 -22.25 -16.81
CA GLY A 437 13.03 -23.33 -17.10
C GLY A 437 13.65 -24.71 -17.28
N THR A 438 14.98 -24.86 -17.24
CA THR A 438 15.61 -26.18 -17.31
C THR A 438 15.47 -26.94 -16.00
N LEU A 439 15.58 -28.27 -16.07
CA LEU A 439 15.52 -29.15 -14.91
C LEU A 439 16.91 -29.65 -14.50
N ALA A 440 17.09 -29.80 -13.20
CA ALA A 440 18.19 -30.50 -12.58
C ALA A 440 17.63 -31.58 -11.62
N SER A 441 18.40 -32.64 -11.42
CA SER A 441 18.12 -33.64 -10.39
C SER A 441 19.20 -33.58 -9.32
N TYR A 442 18.79 -33.66 -8.06
CA TYR A 442 19.70 -33.79 -6.94
C TYR A 442 19.06 -34.75 -5.92
N GLU A 443 19.80 -35.78 -5.54
CA GLU A 443 19.30 -36.92 -4.76
C GLU A 443 18.06 -37.56 -5.43
N SER A 444 16.91 -37.63 -4.73
CA SER A 444 15.64 -38.15 -5.26
C SER A 444 14.67 -37.07 -5.75
N ASP A 445 15.10 -35.80 -5.73
CA ASP A 445 14.26 -34.65 -6.03
C ASP A 445 14.61 -34.01 -7.38
N TYR A 446 13.63 -33.28 -7.93
CA TYR A 446 13.79 -32.45 -9.11
C TYR A 446 13.81 -30.97 -8.73
N TYR A 447 14.56 -30.20 -9.48
CA TYR A 447 14.70 -28.76 -9.34
C TYR A 447 14.52 -28.10 -10.70
N VAL A 448 13.89 -26.93 -10.73
CA VAL A 448 13.74 -26.11 -11.93
C VAL A 448 14.48 -24.79 -11.73
N CYS A 449 15.17 -24.34 -12.76
CA CYS A 449 15.84 -23.05 -12.74
C CYS A 449 14.81 -21.94 -13.00
N VAL A 450 14.51 -21.11 -12.00
CA VAL A 450 13.60 -19.97 -12.10
C VAL A 450 14.20 -18.76 -11.43
N SER A 451 14.20 -17.61 -12.10
CA SER A 451 14.72 -16.34 -11.59
C SER A 451 16.15 -16.43 -11.04
N ASN A 452 17.03 -17.16 -11.73
CA ASN A 452 18.43 -17.45 -11.32
C ASN A 452 18.55 -18.26 -10.01
N PHE A 453 17.51 -19.03 -9.65
CA PHE A 453 17.49 -19.89 -8.48
C PHE A 453 17.00 -21.31 -8.84
N TRP A 454 17.68 -22.34 -8.34
CA TRP A 454 17.20 -23.73 -8.44
C TRP A 454 16.13 -23.99 -7.38
N SER A 455 14.87 -23.93 -7.81
CA SER A 455 13.71 -24.21 -6.96
C SER A 455 13.33 -25.68 -7.01
N LYS A 456 13.15 -26.32 -5.86
CA LYS A 456 12.66 -27.70 -5.78
C LYS A 456 11.24 -27.77 -6.35
N THR A 457 11.01 -28.66 -7.31
CA THR A 457 9.69 -28.80 -7.93
C THR A 457 8.69 -29.40 -6.96
N LYS A 458 7.41 -29.00 -7.06
CA LYS A 458 6.35 -29.52 -6.18
C LYS A 458 5.78 -30.84 -6.67
N ASN A 459 5.80 -31.07 -7.99
CA ASN A 459 5.36 -32.33 -8.59
C ASN A 459 6.48 -32.96 -9.44
N VAL A 460 6.31 -34.25 -9.73
CA VAL A 460 7.17 -35.00 -10.63
C VAL A 460 7.01 -34.45 -12.05
N PRO A 461 8.10 -34.21 -12.80
CA PRO A 461 7.99 -33.74 -14.17
C PRO A 461 7.26 -34.70 -15.11
N VAL A 462 6.45 -34.13 -16.02
CA VAL A 462 5.67 -34.86 -17.04
C VAL A 462 6.14 -34.42 -18.44
N ASP A 463 6.00 -35.29 -19.44
CA ASP A 463 6.24 -34.92 -20.85
C ASP A 463 4.97 -34.32 -21.47
N TYR A 464 4.83 -32.99 -21.43
CA TYR A 464 3.73 -32.24 -22.01
C TYR A 464 3.90 -31.93 -23.50
N SER A 465 4.69 -32.70 -24.26
CA SER A 465 4.94 -32.39 -25.68
C SER A 465 3.66 -32.38 -26.53
N LYS A 466 2.64 -33.19 -26.19
CA LYS A 466 1.34 -33.18 -26.88
C LYS A 466 0.53 -31.93 -26.56
N GLY A 467 0.39 -31.60 -25.27
CA GLY A 467 -0.25 -30.37 -24.82
C GLY A 467 0.42 -29.15 -25.44
N ARG A 468 1.76 -29.08 -25.44
CA ARG A 468 2.52 -27.98 -26.08
C ARG A 468 2.23 -27.86 -27.57
N ALA A 469 2.19 -28.97 -28.29
CA ALA A 469 1.87 -28.97 -29.72
C ALA A 469 0.47 -28.40 -29.96
N MET A 470 -0.51 -28.77 -29.13
CA MET A 470 -1.86 -28.20 -29.21
C MET A 470 -1.90 -26.73 -28.78
N ASN A 471 -1.18 -26.34 -27.73
CA ASN A 471 -1.11 -24.95 -27.27
C ASN A 471 -0.52 -24.02 -28.34
N LYS A 472 0.53 -24.49 -29.04
CA LYS A 472 1.10 -23.80 -30.20
C LYS A 472 0.11 -23.69 -31.36
N ARG A 473 -0.76 -24.69 -31.53
CA ARG A 473 -1.82 -24.68 -32.56
C ARG A 473 -2.94 -23.72 -32.21
N LEU A 474 -3.34 -23.63 -30.93
CA LEU A 474 -4.25 -22.60 -30.43
C LEU A 474 -3.66 -21.23 -30.70
N GLY A 475 -2.44 -20.97 -30.25
CA GLY A 475 -1.71 -19.74 -30.53
C GLY A 475 -2.53 -18.50 -30.17
N ARG A 476 -2.97 -17.78 -31.20
CA ARG A 476 -3.69 -16.51 -31.11
C ARG A 476 -5.15 -16.74 -31.45
N GLY A 477 -6.05 -16.47 -30.52
CA GLY A 477 -7.48 -16.73 -30.69
C GLY A 477 -8.39 -15.63 -30.18
N ILE A 478 -9.69 -15.87 -30.33
CA ILE A 478 -10.75 -14.96 -29.89
C ILE A 478 -11.97 -15.75 -29.41
N ASN A 479 -12.69 -15.20 -28.43
CA ASN A 479 -13.91 -15.80 -27.88
C ASN A 479 -15.15 -15.41 -28.71
N MET A 480 -15.98 -16.40 -29.01
CA MET A 480 -17.33 -16.22 -29.56
C MET A 480 -18.33 -16.07 -28.41
N GLY A 481 -18.14 -15.01 -27.61
CA GLY A 481 -18.88 -14.77 -26.38
C GLY A 481 -20.29 -14.20 -26.57
N ASN A 482 -21.05 -14.22 -25.49
CA ASN A 482 -22.46 -13.89 -25.34
C ASN A 482 -23.40 -14.61 -26.33
N ALA A 483 -23.03 -15.80 -26.79
CA ALA A 483 -23.75 -16.60 -27.76
C ALA A 483 -24.26 -17.91 -27.14
N TRP A 484 -23.55 -19.03 -27.32
CA TRP A 484 -23.99 -20.36 -26.87
C TRP A 484 -24.01 -20.53 -25.33
N GLU A 485 -23.38 -19.62 -24.59
CA GLU A 485 -23.47 -19.50 -23.14
C GLU A 485 -24.65 -18.65 -22.65
N SER A 486 -25.44 -18.08 -23.56
CA SER A 486 -26.65 -17.32 -23.22
C SER A 486 -27.80 -18.21 -22.71
N THR A 487 -28.91 -17.58 -22.33
CA THR A 487 -30.11 -18.23 -21.76
C THR A 487 -31.09 -18.78 -22.82
N GLY A 488 -30.72 -18.79 -24.10
CA GLY A 488 -31.54 -19.34 -25.19
C GLY A 488 -31.74 -20.86 -25.07
N ASN A 489 -32.65 -21.44 -25.86
CA ASN A 489 -32.92 -22.89 -25.87
C ASN A 489 -32.95 -23.44 -27.30
N GLY A 490 -32.57 -24.71 -27.49
CA GLY A 490 -32.67 -25.40 -28.77
C GLY A 490 -31.58 -25.02 -29.79
N ALA A 491 -31.88 -25.20 -31.08
CA ALA A 491 -30.92 -24.99 -32.17
C ALA A 491 -30.57 -23.52 -32.47
N THR A 492 -31.32 -22.56 -31.91
CA THR A 492 -31.06 -21.12 -32.02
C THR A 492 -30.69 -20.53 -30.66
N ALA A 493 -30.15 -21.36 -29.76
CA ALA A 493 -29.85 -20.95 -28.39
C ALA A 493 -28.71 -19.92 -28.31
N ASP A 494 -27.86 -19.83 -29.33
CA ASP A 494 -26.82 -18.81 -29.46
C ASP A 494 -27.38 -17.38 -29.54
N CYS A 495 -28.66 -17.22 -29.88
CA CYS A 495 -29.33 -15.93 -29.94
C CYS A 495 -29.94 -15.46 -28.60
N GLY A 496 -29.79 -16.21 -27.50
CA GLY A 496 -30.52 -15.95 -26.25
C GLY A 496 -30.29 -14.56 -25.62
N TRP A 497 -29.14 -13.93 -25.89
CA TRP A 497 -28.83 -12.54 -25.51
C TRP A 497 -28.75 -11.58 -26.70
N ASN A 498 -29.48 -11.88 -27.78
CA ASN A 498 -29.50 -11.09 -29.03
C ASN A 498 -28.11 -10.98 -29.73
N ASN A 499 -27.27 -12.01 -29.58
CA ASN A 499 -25.92 -12.05 -30.17
C ASN A 499 -25.62 -13.39 -30.85
N CYS A 500 -26.44 -13.74 -31.85
CA CYS A 500 -26.23 -14.96 -32.64
C CYS A 500 -24.88 -14.96 -33.37
N ILE A 501 -24.28 -16.14 -33.51
CA ILE A 501 -23.10 -16.34 -34.34
C ILE A 501 -23.57 -16.41 -35.81
N GLN A 502 -23.00 -15.55 -36.66
CA GLN A 502 -23.26 -15.63 -38.10
C GLN A 502 -22.19 -16.49 -38.78
N ASP A 503 -22.58 -17.32 -39.74
CA ASP A 503 -21.68 -18.25 -40.45
C ASP A 503 -20.41 -17.57 -41.01
N GLY A 504 -20.55 -16.34 -41.49
CA GLY A 504 -19.45 -15.56 -42.08
C GLY A 504 -18.39 -15.09 -41.08
N TYR A 505 -18.70 -15.09 -39.78
CA TYR A 505 -17.80 -14.57 -38.74
C TYR A 505 -16.49 -15.33 -38.64
N PHE A 506 -16.52 -16.67 -38.75
CA PHE A 506 -15.30 -17.48 -38.69
C PHE A 506 -14.31 -17.14 -39.80
N LYS A 507 -14.81 -16.79 -40.99
CA LYS A 507 -13.95 -16.34 -42.08
C LYS A 507 -13.31 -14.98 -41.76
N ILE A 508 -14.06 -14.04 -41.20
CA ILE A 508 -13.53 -12.72 -40.80
C ILE A 508 -12.44 -12.87 -39.74
N VAL A 509 -12.68 -13.70 -38.73
CA VAL A 509 -11.70 -14.04 -37.69
C VAL A 509 -10.45 -14.66 -38.32
N LYS A 510 -10.63 -15.61 -39.25
CA LYS A 510 -9.49 -16.25 -39.92
C LYS A 510 -8.67 -15.27 -40.77
N ASP A 511 -9.34 -14.41 -41.54
CA ASP A 511 -8.72 -13.43 -42.42
C ASP A 511 -7.92 -12.38 -41.62
N ALA A 512 -8.29 -12.10 -40.36
CA ALA A 512 -7.51 -11.25 -39.45
C ALA A 512 -6.26 -11.95 -38.86
N GLY A 513 -6.04 -13.22 -39.19
CA GLY A 513 -4.84 -13.99 -38.86
C GLY A 513 -4.92 -14.80 -37.57
N PHE A 514 -6.11 -14.94 -36.97
CA PHE A 514 -6.30 -15.80 -35.81
C PHE A 514 -6.14 -17.29 -36.17
N ASN A 515 -5.67 -18.06 -35.19
CA ASN A 515 -5.40 -19.49 -35.26
C ASN A 515 -6.54 -20.33 -34.66
N SER A 516 -7.28 -19.77 -33.69
CA SER A 516 -8.33 -20.47 -32.97
C SER A 516 -9.50 -19.58 -32.57
N VAL A 517 -10.61 -20.23 -32.25
CA VAL A 517 -11.76 -19.63 -31.57
C VAL A 517 -12.09 -20.42 -30.31
N ARG A 518 -12.53 -19.73 -29.26
CA ARG A 518 -13.16 -20.35 -28.09
C ARG A 518 -14.66 -20.15 -28.20
N ILE A 519 -15.43 -21.23 -28.05
CA ILE A 519 -16.89 -21.25 -28.10
C ILE A 519 -17.41 -21.63 -26.70
N PRO A 520 -17.69 -20.62 -25.84
CA PRO A 520 -18.39 -20.80 -24.56
C PRO A 520 -19.75 -21.47 -24.73
N VAL A 521 -20.09 -22.49 -23.94
CA VAL A 521 -21.41 -23.14 -24.05
C VAL A 521 -22.06 -23.40 -22.69
N ARG A 522 -23.34 -23.04 -22.56
CA ARG A 522 -24.17 -23.36 -21.38
C ARG A 522 -25.01 -24.61 -21.63
N TRP A 523 -24.36 -25.78 -21.64
CA TRP A 523 -25.01 -27.08 -21.89
C TRP A 523 -26.11 -27.43 -20.88
N ASN A 524 -26.01 -26.92 -19.64
CA ASN A 524 -26.96 -27.21 -18.56
C ASN A 524 -28.31 -26.49 -18.68
N GLN A 525 -28.45 -25.51 -19.58
CA GLN A 525 -29.63 -24.65 -19.69
C GLN A 525 -30.90 -25.42 -20.06
N ASP A 526 -30.82 -26.29 -21.07
CA ASP A 526 -31.94 -27.06 -21.62
C ASP A 526 -31.71 -28.59 -21.56
N ALA A 527 -30.63 -29.04 -20.92
CA ALA A 527 -30.40 -30.46 -20.63
C ALA A 527 -31.33 -31.01 -19.55
N SER A 528 -31.66 -32.30 -19.64
CA SER A 528 -32.52 -32.98 -18.68
C SER A 528 -31.97 -32.93 -17.25
N ASN A 529 -32.89 -32.79 -16.28
CA ASN A 529 -32.57 -32.89 -14.85
C ASN A 529 -32.56 -34.34 -14.33
N SER A 530 -32.95 -35.32 -15.15
CA SER A 530 -32.95 -36.74 -14.80
C SER A 530 -31.88 -37.50 -15.56
N SER A 531 -31.18 -38.42 -14.87
CA SER A 531 -30.23 -39.36 -15.50
C SER A 531 -30.87 -40.04 -16.74
N PRO A 532 -30.17 -40.11 -17.89
CA PRO A 532 -28.73 -39.84 -18.08
C PRO A 532 -28.36 -38.37 -18.32
N TYR A 533 -29.24 -37.43 -17.99
CA TYR A 533 -29.04 -35.98 -18.16
C TYR A 533 -28.83 -35.61 -19.63
N SER A 534 -29.71 -36.13 -20.49
CA SER A 534 -29.62 -35.95 -21.94
C SER A 534 -29.48 -34.47 -22.32
N LEU A 535 -28.50 -34.18 -23.18
CA LEU A 535 -28.34 -32.85 -23.79
C LEU A 535 -29.53 -32.53 -24.70
N ASP A 536 -29.83 -31.24 -24.86
CA ASP A 536 -30.74 -30.80 -25.92
C ASP A 536 -30.13 -31.07 -27.31
N ALA A 537 -30.88 -31.76 -28.16
CA ALA A 537 -30.41 -32.15 -29.50
C ALA A 537 -30.21 -30.94 -30.42
N GLY A 538 -31.01 -29.89 -30.24
CA GLY A 538 -30.89 -28.63 -30.99
C GLY A 538 -29.60 -27.91 -30.62
N ARG A 539 -29.33 -27.69 -29.33
CA ARG A 539 -28.09 -27.06 -28.86
C ARG A 539 -26.86 -27.84 -29.31
N LEU A 540 -26.85 -29.16 -29.13
CA LEU A 540 -25.74 -30.01 -29.55
C LEU A 540 -25.47 -29.92 -31.05
N SER A 541 -26.52 -29.96 -31.88
CA SER A 541 -26.35 -29.86 -33.34
C SER A 541 -25.91 -28.47 -33.78
N GLY A 542 -26.42 -27.39 -33.15
CA GLY A 542 -26.01 -26.02 -33.44
C GLY A 542 -24.56 -25.74 -33.09
N VAL A 543 -24.11 -26.13 -31.88
CA VAL A 543 -22.70 -26.01 -31.48
C VAL A 543 -21.79 -26.79 -32.43
N LYS A 544 -22.20 -28.00 -32.85
CA LYS A 544 -21.45 -28.79 -33.84
C LYS A 544 -21.36 -28.08 -35.20
N ALA A 545 -22.44 -27.43 -35.65
CA ALA A 545 -22.43 -26.68 -36.91
C ALA A 545 -21.43 -25.51 -36.86
N ASP A 546 -21.36 -24.77 -35.76
CA ASP A 546 -20.38 -23.68 -35.59
C ASP A 546 -18.95 -24.20 -35.46
N ILE A 547 -18.74 -25.34 -34.80
CA ILE A 547 -17.44 -26.01 -34.80
C ILE A 547 -17.04 -26.36 -36.25
N ASP A 548 -17.92 -27.00 -37.03
CA ASP A 548 -17.65 -27.35 -38.43
C ASP A 548 -17.30 -26.12 -39.27
N LEU A 549 -18.01 -25.00 -39.09
CA LEU A 549 -17.74 -23.74 -39.78
C LEU A 549 -16.36 -23.16 -39.42
N ALA A 550 -16.01 -23.15 -38.12
CA ALA A 550 -14.69 -22.72 -37.66
C ALA A 550 -13.57 -23.59 -38.22
N LEU A 551 -13.72 -24.92 -38.14
CA LEU A 551 -12.76 -25.89 -38.64
C LEU A 551 -12.58 -25.78 -40.16
N ALA A 552 -13.64 -25.49 -40.91
CA ALA A 552 -13.58 -25.28 -42.36
C ALA A 552 -12.73 -24.07 -42.76
N GLN A 553 -12.59 -23.07 -41.87
CA GLN A 553 -11.65 -21.95 -42.05
C GLN A 553 -10.23 -22.27 -41.55
N GLY A 554 -10.01 -23.47 -41.02
CA GLY A 554 -8.73 -23.88 -40.45
C GLY A 554 -8.43 -23.26 -39.09
N LEU A 555 -9.47 -22.83 -38.36
CA LEU A 555 -9.37 -22.41 -36.97
C LEU A 555 -9.41 -23.66 -36.08
N ALA A 556 -8.56 -23.74 -35.06
CA ALA A 556 -8.76 -24.69 -33.96
C ALA A 556 -9.88 -24.18 -33.03
N VAL A 557 -10.56 -25.08 -32.32
CA VAL A 557 -11.68 -24.72 -31.45
C VAL A 557 -11.43 -25.16 -30.01
N ILE A 558 -11.77 -24.30 -29.06
CA ILE A 558 -11.97 -24.67 -27.64
C ILE A 558 -13.47 -24.68 -27.38
N VAL A 559 -13.98 -25.74 -26.77
CA VAL A 559 -15.38 -25.83 -26.31
C VAL A 559 -15.42 -26.23 -24.83
N ASN A 560 -16.32 -25.63 -24.06
CA ASN A 560 -16.36 -25.80 -22.62
C ASN A 560 -17.77 -25.96 -22.04
N PHE A 561 -17.83 -26.06 -20.70
CA PHE A 561 -19.02 -25.72 -19.91
C PHE A 561 -18.80 -24.36 -19.28
N HIS A 562 -19.64 -23.38 -19.63
CA HIS A 562 -19.42 -21.98 -19.27
C HIS A 562 -20.17 -21.55 -18.00
N HIS A 563 -21.35 -20.94 -18.14
CA HIS A 563 -22.16 -20.44 -17.01
C HIS A 563 -22.97 -21.54 -16.29
N TYR A 564 -22.30 -22.56 -15.74
CA TYR A 564 -22.95 -23.59 -14.92
C TYR A 564 -23.15 -23.11 -13.46
N THR A 565 -23.91 -22.02 -13.29
CA THR A 565 -24.14 -21.35 -12.00
C THR A 565 -24.68 -22.29 -10.92
N THR A 566 -25.58 -23.21 -11.26
CA THR A 566 -26.16 -24.13 -10.27
C THR A 566 -25.14 -25.10 -9.67
N LEU A 567 -24.04 -25.42 -10.38
CA LEU A 567 -22.94 -26.22 -9.84
C LEU A 567 -22.07 -25.39 -8.87
N ASN A 568 -21.72 -24.15 -9.23
CA ASN A 568 -21.05 -23.20 -8.33
C ASN A 568 -21.87 -22.97 -7.05
N ASP A 569 -23.17 -22.66 -7.19
CA ASP A 569 -24.08 -22.45 -6.06
C ASP A 569 -24.20 -23.70 -5.17
N ALA A 570 -24.28 -24.89 -5.77
CA ALA A 570 -24.35 -26.13 -5.01
C ALA A 570 -23.05 -26.41 -4.24
N ALA A 571 -21.90 -26.06 -4.81
CA ALA A 571 -20.61 -26.17 -4.14
C ALA A 571 -20.46 -25.16 -2.99
N ALA A 572 -20.90 -23.92 -3.17
CA ALA A 572 -20.96 -22.90 -2.12
C ALA A 572 -21.87 -23.35 -0.96
N GLY A 573 -23.00 -23.98 -1.30
CA GLY A 573 -23.95 -24.57 -0.35
C GLY A 573 -23.56 -25.96 0.20
N TYR A 574 -22.37 -26.48 -0.09
CA TYR A 574 -22.02 -27.88 0.19
C TYR A 574 -22.19 -28.28 1.67
N THR A 575 -21.83 -27.40 2.61
CA THR A 575 -21.96 -27.67 4.05
C THR A 575 -23.42 -27.84 4.49
N SER A 576 -24.36 -27.12 3.85
CA SER A 576 -25.78 -27.17 4.20
C SER A 576 -26.55 -28.21 3.38
N ASN A 577 -26.11 -28.51 2.15
CA ASN A 577 -26.79 -29.45 1.26
C ASN A 577 -25.81 -30.21 0.35
N LYS A 578 -25.08 -31.15 0.94
CA LYS A 578 -24.15 -32.02 0.22
C LYS A 578 -24.83 -32.79 -0.93
N SER A 579 -26.04 -33.31 -0.74
CA SER A 579 -26.69 -34.12 -1.77
C SER A 579 -27.01 -33.32 -3.03
N LYS A 580 -27.29 -32.00 -2.91
CA LYS A 580 -27.44 -31.12 -4.07
C LYS A 580 -26.16 -31.03 -4.89
N TYR A 581 -25.02 -30.81 -4.23
CA TYR A 581 -23.71 -30.80 -4.89
C TYR A 581 -23.41 -32.12 -5.61
N GLU A 582 -23.58 -33.25 -4.93
CA GLU A 582 -23.33 -34.56 -5.55
C GLU A 582 -24.26 -34.80 -6.75
N SER A 583 -25.51 -34.33 -6.69
CA SER A 583 -26.45 -34.46 -7.81
C SER A 583 -26.10 -33.56 -9.00
N GLU A 584 -25.68 -32.31 -8.76
CA GLU A 584 -25.22 -31.42 -9.83
C GLU A 584 -23.90 -31.90 -10.43
N LYS A 585 -22.98 -32.41 -9.61
CA LYS A 585 -21.74 -33.03 -10.10
C LYS A 585 -22.05 -34.25 -10.97
N ALA A 586 -22.97 -35.13 -10.56
CA ALA A 586 -23.39 -36.28 -11.37
C ALA A 586 -24.02 -35.83 -12.71
N ARG A 587 -24.82 -34.77 -12.69
CA ARG A 587 -25.41 -34.16 -13.90
C ARG A 587 -24.34 -33.61 -14.83
N PHE A 588 -23.39 -32.85 -14.29
CA PHE A 588 -22.23 -32.33 -15.04
C PHE A 588 -21.42 -33.44 -15.72
N LEU A 589 -21.09 -34.51 -14.99
CA LEU A 589 -20.34 -35.64 -15.54
C LEU A 589 -21.13 -36.42 -16.61
N GLY A 590 -22.44 -36.62 -16.41
CA GLY A 590 -23.30 -37.27 -17.41
C GLY A 590 -23.45 -36.48 -18.70
N MET A 591 -23.45 -35.14 -18.62
CA MET A 591 -23.41 -34.28 -19.80
C MET A 591 -22.02 -34.31 -20.47
N TRP A 592 -20.94 -34.25 -19.69
CA TRP A 592 -19.57 -34.39 -20.22
C TRP A 592 -19.34 -35.71 -20.96
N GLU A 593 -19.91 -36.82 -20.48
CA GLU A 593 -19.84 -38.10 -21.19
C GLU A 593 -20.42 -38.00 -22.61
N GLN A 594 -21.57 -37.32 -22.76
CA GLN A 594 -22.21 -37.13 -24.05
C GLN A 594 -21.43 -36.15 -24.94
N VAL A 595 -21.02 -34.99 -24.40
CA VAL A 595 -20.21 -34.00 -25.12
C VAL A 595 -18.92 -34.64 -25.61
N ALA A 596 -18.17 -35.32 -24.74
CA ALA A 596 -16.90 -35.95 -25.11
C ALA A 596 -17.05 -36.98 -26.22
N LYS A 597 -18.11 -37.82 -26.20
CA LYS A 597 -18.37 -38.79 -27.28
C LYS A 597 -18.59 -38.12 -28.64
N GLU A 598 -19.41 -37.08 -28.67
CA GLU A 598 -19.71 -36.33 -29.90
C GLU A 598 -18.48 -35.58 -30.39
N MET A 599 -17.76 -34.92 -29.49
CA MET A 599 -16.56 -34.15 -29.82
C MET A 599 -15.37 -35.03 -30.23
N ASN A 600 -15.34 -36.31 -29.84
CA ASN A 600 -14.29 -37.23 -30.24
C ASN A 600 -14.25 -37.46 -31.76
N ALA A 601 -15.35 -37.22 -32.48
CA ALA A 601 -15.42 -37.35 -33.93
C ALA A 601 -14.54 -36.31 -34.68
N TYR A 602 -14.22 -35.18 -34.06
CA TYR A 602 -13.34 -34.17 -34.65
C TYR A 602 -11.86 -34.55 -34.54
N PRO A 603 -10.96 -34.03 -35.41
CA PRO A 603 -9.53 -34.30 -35.31
C PRO A 603 -8.93 -33.84 -33.98
N ASP A 604 -8.08 -34.68 -33.36
CA ASP A 604 -7.42 -34.38 -32.08
C ASP A 604 -6.58 -33.09 -32.10
N SER A 605 -6.05 -32.72 -33.28
CA SER A 605 -5.21 -31.54 -33.49
C SER A 605 -5.99 -30.24 -33.69
N LEU A 606 -7.33 -30.27 -33.62
CA LEU A 606 -8.19 -29.14 -33.95
C LEU A 606 -9.22 -28.79 -32.88
N LEU A 607 -9.45 -29.66 -31.90
CA LEU A 607 -10.46 -29.43 -30.87
C LEU A 607 -9.89 -29.70 -29.47
N VAL A 608 -10.06 -28.72 -28.57
CA VAL A 608 -9.73 -28.80 -27.16
C VAL A 608 -11.01 -28.82 -26.33
N LEU A 609 -11.03 -29.65 -25.29
CA LEU A 609 -12.12 -29.74 -24.34
C LEU A 609 -11.69 -29.06 -23.03
N GLU A 610 -12.23 -27.87 -22.78
CA GLU A 610 -12.00 -27.13 -21.53
C GLU A 610 -13.09 -27.50 -20.52
N ILE A 611 -12.68 -27.98 -19.35
CA ILE A 611 -13.58 -28.72 -18.45
C ILE A 611 -14.70 -27.84 -17.88
N PHE A 612 -14.35 -26.69 -17.32
CA PHE A 612 -15.31 -25.84 -16.62
C PHE A 612 -14.77 -24.42 -16.49
N ASN A 613 -15.56 -23.45 -16.94
CA ASN A 613 -15.26 -22.04 -16.86
C ASN A 613 -15.39 -21.53 -15.43
N GLU A 614 -14.40 -20.75 -15.00
CA GLU A 614 -14.46 -19.92 -13.78
C GLU A 614 -15.08 -20.61 -12.56
N PRO A 615 -14.55 -21.75 -12.08
CA PRO A 615 -14.99 -22.29 -10.80
C PRO A 615 -14.81 -21.24 -9.69
N HIS A 616 -15.90 -20.88 -9.02
CA HIS A 616 -15.90 -19.87 -7.95
C HIS A 616 -16.85 -20.26 -6.82
N ASP A 617 -16.64 -19.64 -5.65
CA ASP A 617 -17.32 -19.99 -4.40
C ASP A 617 -17.18 -21.48 -4.02
N MET A 618 -16.14 -22.12 -4.56
CA MET A 618 -15.75 -23.50 -4.29
C MET A 618 -14.44 -23.54 -3.49
N LYS A 619 -14.30 -24.55 -2.63
CA LYS A 619 -13.00 -24.88 -2.03
C LYS A 619 -12.07 -25.52 -3.06
N VAL A 620 -10.77 -25.39 -2.85
CA VAL A 620 -9.73 -25.97 -3.73
C VAL A 620 -9.94 -27.47 -3.94
N GLU A 621 -10.32 -28.20 -2.89
CA GLU A 621 -10.56 -29.65 -2.98
C GLU A 621 -11.76 -29.97 -3.87
N GLN A 622 -12.80 -29.13 -3.88
CA GLN A 622 -13.98 -29.30 -4.73
C GLN A 622 -13.65 -29.01 -6.20
N VAL A 623 -12.87 -27.95 -6.47
CA VAL A 623 -12.38 -27.65 -7.83
C VAL A 623 -11.58 -28.84 -8.36
N ASN A 624 -10.63 -29.34 -7.58
CA ASN A 624 -9.81 -30.49 -7.97
C ASN A 624 -10.62 -31.77 -8.19
N ASP A 625 -11.60 -32.03 -7.34
CA ASP A 625 -12.50 -33.17 -7.46
C ASP A 625 -13.34 -33.10 -8.74
N ILE A 626 -13.94 -31.95 -9.05
CA ILE A 626 -14.72 -31.74 -10.28
C ILE A 626 -13.83 -31.87 -11.52
N MET A 627 -12.69 -31.18 -11.54
CA MET A 627 -11.77 -31.17 -12.67
C MET A 627 -11.24 -32.58 -12.98
N ASN A 628 -10.80 -33.32 -11.97
CA ASN A 628 -10.28 -34.68 -12.18
C ASN A 628 -11.40 -35.69 -12.51
N SER A 629 -12.59 -35.57 -11.92
CA SER A 629 -13.72 -36.44 -12.27
C SER A 629 -14.15 -36.25 -13.72
N ALA A 630 -14.21 -34.99 -14.20
CA ALA A 630 -14.53 -34.70 -15.59
C ALA A 630 -13.41 -35.11 -16.54
N TYR A 631 -12.15 -34.91 -16.15
CA TYR A 631 -10.99 -35.42 -16.89
C TYR A 631 -11.08 -36.93 -17.14
N GLU A 632 -11.42 -37.73 -16.13
CA GLU A 632 -11.57 -39.18 -16.29
C GLU A 632 -12.69 -39.54 -17.29
N VAL A 633 -13.83 -38.85 -17.21
CA VAL A 633 -14.95 -39.02 -18.14
C VAL A 633 -14.54 -38.63 -19.57
N ILE A 634 -13.90 -37.49 -19.73
CA ILE A 634 -13.46 -37.00 -21.05
C ILE A 634 -12.42 -37.94 -21.63
N ARG A 635 -11.37 -38.28 -20.87
CA ARG A 635 -10.28 -39.14 -21.34
C ARG A 635 -10.78 -40.55 -21.71
N LYS A 636 -11.81 -41.07 -21.03
CA LYS A 636 -12.46 -42.34 -21.39
C LYS A 636 -13.21 -42.27 -22.73
N ASN A 637 -13.87 -41.16 -23.03
CA ASN A 637 -14.76 -41.02 -24.19
C ASN A 637 -14.12 -40.31 -25.40
N ALA A 638 -13.05 -39.55 -25.17
CA ALA A 638 -12.30 -38.79 -26.15
C ALA A 638 -10.78 -38.91 -25.90
N PRO A 639 -10.19 -40.12 -26.00
CA PRO A 639 -8.86 -40.41 -25.48
C PRO A 639 -7.72 -39.59 -26.09
N GLY A 640 -7.86 -39.15 -27.35
CA GLY A 640 -6.85 -38.36 -28.05
C GLY A 640 -6.92 -36.84 -27.86
N LYS A 641 -8.03 -36.32 -27.31
CA LYS A 641 -8.28 -34.86 -27.24
C LYS A 641 -7.37 -34.17 -26.22
N THR A 642 -6.92 -32.96 -26.51
CA THR A 642 -6.28 -32.15 -25.47
C THR A 642 -7.35 -31.68 -24.49
N ILE A 643 -7.07 -31.80 -23.19
CA ILE A 643 -8.00 -31.38 -22.13
C ILE A 643 -7.44 -30.15 -21.44
N MET A 644 -8.25 -29.11 -21.29
CA MET A 644 -7.85 -27.85 -20.66
C MET A 644 -8.48 -27.72 -19.27
N PHE A 645 -7.64 -27.41 -18.29
CA PHE A 645 -7.99 -27.25 -16.88
C PHE A 645 -8.00 -25.77 -16.50
N GLU A 646 -9.04 -25.34 -15.81
CA GLU A 646 -9.07 -24.02 -15.18
C GLU A 646 -8.93 -24.15 -13.66
N ALA A 647 -8.45 -23.09 -13.02
CA ALA A 647 -8.30 -23.04 -11.57
C ALA A 647 -9.50 -22.34 -10.90
N GLY A 648 -9.56 -22.39 -9.57
CA GLY A 648 -10.61 -21.70 -8.81
C GLY A 648 -10.52 -20.18 -8.85
N ALA A 649 -11.45 -19.55 -8.13
CA ALA A 649 -11.55 -18.10 -7.96
C ALA A 649 -11.72 -17.33 -9.27
N TYR A 650 -12.61 -17.78 -10.15
CA TYR A 650 -12.82 -17.18 -11.48
C TYR A 650 -11.58 -17.34 -12.38
N SER A 651 -11.02 -18.56 -12.42
CA SER A 651 -9.92 -18.94 -13.31
C SER A 651 -8.68 -18.05 -13.20
N LYS A 652 -8.36 -17.57 -11.99
CA LYS A 652 -7.19 -16.72 -11.78
C LYS A 652 -5.92 -17.51 -11.97
N PHE A 653 -4.96 -16.97 -12.73
CA PHE A 653 -3.64 -17.56 -12.93
C PHE A 653 -2.95 -17.97 -11.61
N GLY A 654 -3.02 -17.11 -10.59
CA GLY A 654 -2.44 -17.40 -9.27
C GLY A 654 -3.06 -18.59 -8.53
N GLN A 655 -4.18 -19.15 -8.98
CA GLN A 655 -4.78 -20.37 -8.42
C GLN A 655 -4.33 -21.65 -9.14
N ILE A 656 -3.72 -21.57 -10.33
CA ILE A 656 -3.26 -22.75 -11.09
C ILE A 656 -2.33 -23.65 -10.27
N PRO A 657 -1.35 -23.13 -9.49
CA PRO A 657 -0.50 -23.97 -8.63
C PRO A 657 -1.26 -24.84 -7.60
N LYS A 658 -2.53 -24.54 -7.32
CA LYS A 658 -3.37 -25.32 -6.38
C LYS A 658 -4.10 -26.48 -7.04
N LEU A 659 -3.99 -26.62 -8.36
CA LEU A 659 -4.56 -27.74 -9.09
C LEU A 659 -3.80 -29.05 -8.78
N THR A 660 -4.53 -30.14 -8.70
CA THR A 660 -4.00 -31.50 -8.77
C THR A 660 -4.18 -31.97 -10.19
N LEU A 661 -3.11 -31.95 -10.98
CA LEU A 661 -3.15 -32.39 -12.37
C LEU A 661 -2.84 -33.89 -12.48
N PRO A 662 -3.51 -34.62 -13.39
CA PRO A 662 -3.12 -35.99 -13.71
C PRO A 662 -1.74 -36.01 -14.39
N ALA A 663 -1.03 -37.13 -14.29
CA ALA A 663 0.23 -37.37 -15.03
C ALA A 663 -0.04 -37.65 -16.53
N ASP A 664 -0.66 -36.69 -17.21
CA ASP A 664 -1.03 -36.73 -18.62
C ASP A 664 -0.35 -35.57 -19.37
N GLY A 665 0.44 -35.93 -20.38
CA GLY A 665 1.14 -34.97 -21.24
C GLY A 665 0.27 -34.24 -22.26
N ASN A 666 -1.02 -34.60 -22.38
CA ASN A 666 -1.97 -34.04 -23.34
C ASN A 666 -3.00 -33.11 -22.67
N ILE A 667 -2.51 -32.22 -21.82
CA ILE A 667 -3.31 -31.22 -21.09
C ILE A 667 -2.74 -29.80 -21.26
N ILE A 668 -3.59 -28.81 -21.03
CA ILE A 668 -3.27 -27.37 -20.97
C ILE A 668 -3.89 -26.81 -19.68
N VAL A 669 -3.24 -25.84 -19.04
CA VAL A 669 -3.86 -25.04 -17.96
C VAL A 669 -4.26 -23.67 -18.50
N SER A 670 -5.45 -23.19 -18.12
CA SER A 670 -6.00 -21.91 -18.53
C SER A 670 -6.21 -20.98 -17.34
N GLY A 671 -5.92 -19.70 -17.55
CA GLY A 671 -6.27 -18.62 -16.64
C GLY A 671 -6.85 -17.40 -17.38
N HIS A 672 -7.67 -16.61 -16.69
CA HIS A 672 -8.26 -15.37 -17.18
C HIS A 672 -7.52 -14.17 -16.59
N TYR A 673 -7.26 -13.15 -17.42
CA TYR A 673 -6.51 -11.97 -17.03
C TYR A 673 -7.24 -10.68 -17.39
N TYR A 674 -7.62 -9.92 -16.37
CA TYR A 674 -8.34 -8.65 -16.51
C TYR A 674 -7.85 -7.61 -15.48
N GLU A 675 -6.67 -7.79 -14.91
CA GLU A 675 -6.19 -6.88 -13.87
C GLU A 675 -5.69 -5.54 -14.45
N PRO A 676 -5.98 -4.40 -13.77
CA PRO A 676 -6.92 -4.25 -12.66
C PRO A 676 -8.38 -4.17 -13.17
N TYR A 677 -9.30 -4.85 -12.51
CA TYR A 677 -10.73 -4.86 -12.89
C TYR A 677 -11.37 -3.47 -12.91
N THR A 678 -10.93 -2.58 -12.00
CA THR A 678 -11.39 -1.18 -11.96
C THR A 678 -11.15 -0.42 -13.26
N PHE A 679 -10.17 -0.85 -14.05
CA PHE A 679 -9.89 -0.31 -15.38
C PHE A 679 -10.54 -1.14 -16.49
N THR A 680 -10.38 -2.46 -16.48
CA THR A 680 -10.79 -3.32 -17.61
C THR A 680 -12.31 -3.52 -17.70
N HIS A 681 -13.05 -3.39 -16.59
CA HIS A 681 -14.49 -3.66 -16.48
C HIS A 681 -15.35 -2.40 -16.29
N GLN A 682 -14.86 -1.22 -16.69
CA GLN A 682 -15.68 0.00 -16.63
C GLN A 682 -17.00 -0.20 -17.38
N GLY A 683 -18.11 0.10 -16.70
CA GLY A 683 -19.46 -0.15 -17.22
C GLY A 683 -20.03 -1.54 -16.96
N HIS A 684 -19.30 -2.40 -16.24
CA HIS A 684 -19.74 -3.73 -15.80
C HIS A 684 -19.69 -3.83 -14.27
N GLY A 685 -20.31 -2.85 -13.60
CA GLY A 685 -20.28 -2.72 -12.13
C GLY A 685 -19.10 -1.91 -11.59
N TYR A 686 -18.27 -1.32 -12.47
CA TYR A 686 -17.17 -0.43 -12.12
C TYR A 686 -17.36 0.98 -12.73
N ASP A 687 -16.86 1.98 -12.02
CA ASP A 687 -16.98 3.40 -12.39
C ASP A 687 -16.28 3.74 -13.71
N CYS A 688 -16.93 4.58 -14.52
CA CYS A 688 -16.46 5.03 -15.83
C CYS A 688 -15.48 6.21 -15.75
N ASN A 689 -14.52 6.18 -14.82
CA ASN A 689 -13.59 7.29 -14.59
C ASN A 689 -12.16 6.88 -14.25
N ASN A 690 -11.84 5.58 -14.33
CA ASN A 690 -10.52 5.09 -13.99
C ASN A 690 -9.57 5.20 -15.18
N SER A 691 -8.37 5.72 -14.93
CA SER A 691 -7.29 5.79 -15.92
C SER A 691 -6.25 4.69 -15.70
N LEU A 692 -5.47 4.40 -16.75
CA LEU A 692 -4.40 3.42 -16.72
C LEU A 692 -3.05 4.12 -16.53
N SER A 693 -2.35 3.81 -15.43
CA SER A 693 -1.01 4.35 -15.20
C SER A 693 0.06 3.58 -15.96
N ASP A 694 1.16 4.24 -16.33
CA ASP A 694 2.32 3.58 -16.93
C ASP A 694 2.92 2.50 -16.02
N LYS A 695 2.87 2.72 -14.70
CA LYS A 695 3.31 1.75 -13.70
C LYS A 695 2.48 0.48 -13.74
N THR A 696 1.16 0.59 -13.92
CA THR A 696 0.25 -0.56 -14.07
C THR A 696 0.58 -1.33 -15.34
N VAL A 697 0.82 -0.65 -16.47
CA VAL A 697 1.20 -1.33 -17.71
C VAL A 697 2.55 -2.05 -17.56
N ALA A 698 3.51 -1.43 -16.88
CA ALA A 698 4.81 -2.01 -16.63
C ALA A 698 4.77 -3.23 -15.68
N SER A 699 3.75 -3.38 -14.82
CA SER A 699 3.65 -4.53 -13.91
C SER A 699 3.19 -5.81 -14.59
N ILE A 700 2.44 -5.72 -15.69
CA ILE A 700 1.85 -6.86 -16.42
C ILE A 700 2.92 -7.90 -16.78
N ASP A 701 4.07 -7.46 -17.30
CA ASP A 701 5.19 -8.37 -17.65
C ASP A 701 5.68 -9.17 -16.43
N GLY A 702 5.84 -8.50 -15.28
CA GLY A 702 6.28 -9.11 -14.03
C GLY A 702 5.23 -10.09 -13.46
N GLU A 703 3.94 -9.78 -13.61
CA GLU A 703 2.85 -10.66 -13.18
C GLU A 703 2.84 -11.97 -13.98
N PHE A 704 2.93 -11.89 -15.32
CA PHE A 704 3.01 -13.07 -16.18
C PHE A 704 4.29 -13.88 -15.97
N LYS A 705 5.43 -13.21 -15.70
CA LYS A 705 6.65 -13.90 -15.27
C LYS A 705 6.38 -14.71 -14.01
N GLY A 706 5.78 -14.08 -12.99
CA GLY A 706 5.45 -14.74 -11.73
C GLY A 706 4.55 -15.97 -11.92
N TYR A 707 3.56 -15.89 -12.82
CA TYR A 707 2.72 -17.03 -13.17
C TYR A 707 3.52 -18.14 -13.86
N ALA A 708 4.35 -17.81 -14.84
CA ALA A 708 5.16 -18.79 -15.57
C ALA A 708 6.16 -19.51 -14.65
N ASP A 709 6.86 -18.75 -13.80
CA ASP A 709 7.81 -19.29 -12.81
C ASP A 709 7.11 -20.25 -11.84
N ALA A 710 5.96 -19.84 -11.28
CA ALA A 710 5.19 -20.67 -10.38
C ALA A 710 4.69 -21.95 -11.06
N ILE A 711 4.24 -21.87 -12.32
CA ILE A 711 3.74 -23.03 -13.06
C ILE A 711 4.89 -23.98 -13.44
N ALA A 712 6.09 -23.47 -13.69
CA ALA A 712 7.29 -24.30 -13.87
C ALA A 712 7.72 -25.02 -12.59
N GLU A 713 7.62 -24.38 -11.43
CA GLU A 713 7.90 -25.02 -10.14
C GLU A 713 6.88 -26.11 -9.79
N TYR A 714 5.60 -25.85 -10.04
CA TYR A 714 4.52 -26.76 -9.66
C TYR A 714 4.31 -27.88 -10.68
N PHE A 715 4.33 -27.59 -11.99
CA PHE A 715 4.04 -28.56 -13.04
C PHE A 715 5.17 -28.57 -14.09
N PRO A 716 6.38 -28.97 -13.70
CA PRO A 716 7.55 -28.96 -14.57
C PRO A 716 7.39 -29.91 -15.75
N ASP A 717 7.98 -29.54 -16.89
CA ASP A 717 8.11 -30.44 -18.01
C ASP A 717 9.47 -31.14 -18.03
N ILE A 718 9.48 -32.45 -18.27
CA ILE A 718 10.72 -33.23 -18.34
C ILE A 718 11.68 -32.80 -19.46
N LYS A 719 11.17 -32.10 -20.49
CA LYS A 719 11.92 -31.52 -21.61
C LYS A 719 12.32 -30.05 -21.37
N GLY A 720 12.03 -29.50 -20.20
CA GLY A 720 12.23 -28.09 -19.85
C GLY A 720 10.97 -27.25 -20.07
N GLY A 721 10.80 -26.24 -19.23
CA GLY A 721 9.58 -25.43 -19.12
C GLY A 721 8.56 -26.09 -18.20
N SER A 722 7.28 -25.95 -18.55
CA SER A 722 6.16 -26.36 -17.72
C SER A 722 5.01 -26.95 -18.55
N VAL A 723 3.94 -27.38 -17.86
CA VAL A 723 2.64 -27.60 -18.49
C VAL A 723 2.26 -26.37 -19.34
N PRO A 724 1.82 -26.54 -20.59
CA PRO A 724 1.47 -25.41 -21.46
C PRO A 724 0.32 -24.61 -20.87
N MET A 725 0.41 -23.29 -21.03
CA MET A 725 -0.51 -22.31 -20.47
C MET A 725 -1.32 -21.62 -21.56
N ASN A 726 -2.57 -21.29 -21.24
CA ASN A 726 -3.47 -20.49 -22.06
C ASN A 726 -4.02 -19.31 -21.23
N MET A 727 -4.04 -18.12 -21.82
CA MET A 727 -4.85 -16.98 -21.36
C MET A 727 -6.22 -17.10 -22.03
N GLY A 728 -7.15 -17.80 -21.38
CA GLY A 728 -8.45 -18.16 -21.93
C GLY A 728 -9.37 -16.98 -22.20
N GLU A 729 -9.21 -15.92 -21.40
CA GLU A 729 -9.92 -14.67 -21.56
C GLU A 729 -9.09 -13.49 -21.06
N PHE A 730 -9.17 -12.39 -21.80
CA PHE A 730 -8.65 -11.08 -21.42
C PHE A 730 -9.27 -10.01 -22.33
N GLY A 731 -9.36 -8.77 -21.85
CA GLY A 731 -9.88 -7.67 -22.65
C GLY A 731 -10.16 -6.45 -21.81
N VAL A 732 -10.60 -5.38 -22.48
CA VAL A 732 -11.00 -4.12 -21.83
C VAL A 732 -12.32 -3.67 -22.44
N SER A 733 -13.29 -3.39 -21.57
CA SER A 733 -14.55 -2.73 -21.91
C SER A 733 -14.25 -1.30 -22.36
N GLY A 734 -14.47 -1.04 -23.64
CA GLY A 734 -14.22 0.26 -24.25
C GLY A 734 -15.37 1.25 -24.07
N GLN A 735 -15.20 2.45 -24.61
CA GLN A 735 -16.22 3.49 -24.73
C GLN A 735 -17.38 3.13 -25.69
N HIS A 736 -17.22 2.11 -26.52
CA HIS A 736 -18.24 1.63 -27.44
C HIS A 736 -18.85 0.33 -26.93
N GLY A 737 -20.18 0.19 -26.98
CA GLY A 737 -20.88 -1.03 -26.59
C GLY A 737 -21.04 -1.28 -25.07
N SER A 738 -20.30 -0.54 -24.23
CA SER A 738 -20.43 -0.62 -22.77
C SER A 738 -21.50 0.32 -22.22
N SER A 739 -21.92 0.10 -20.97
CA SER A 739 -22.87 0.99 -20.28
C SER A 739 -22.31 2.37 -19.96
N CYS A 740 -20.98 2.56 -20.06
CA CYS A 740 -20.34 3.87 -19.91
C CYS A 740 -20.63 4.83 -21.08
N GLY A 741 -21.03 4.29 -22.24
CA GLY A 741 -21.05 5.04 -23.49
C GLY A 741 -19.69 5.71 -23.76
N GLY A 742 -19.71 6.89 -24.38
CA GLY A 742 -18.49 7.65 -24.73
C GLY A 742 -17.60 8.09 -23.56
N ASN A 743 -17.95 7.76 -22.32
CA ASN A 743 -17.14 8.01 -21.13
C ASN A 743 -16.34 6.78 -20.67
N GLY A 744 -16.39 5.66 -21.40
CA GLY A 744 -15.60 4.47 -21.09
C GLY A 744 -14.11 4.65 -21.42
N VAL A 745 -13.35 3.55 -21.36
CA VAL A 745 -11.92 3.56 -21.70
C VAL A 745 -11.72 3.99 -23.16
N SER A 746 -10.81 4.94 -23.37
CA SER A 746 -10.45 5.40 -24.71
C SER A 746 -9.75 4.31 -25.52
N ASP A 747 -9.90 4.38 -26.84
CA ASP A 747 -9.30 3.42 -27.78
C ASP A 747 -7.78 3.26 -27.58
N ASP A 748 -7.06 4.37 -27.34
CA ASP A 748 -5.62 4.36 -27.10
C ASP A 748 -5.23 3.59 -25.82
N LEU A 749 -5.97 3.81 -24.72
CA LEU A 749 -5.68 3.13 -23.45
C LEU A 749 -6.09 1.66 -23.50
N ARG A 750 -7.20 1.35 -24.17
CA ARG A 750 -7.65 -0.01 -24.47
C ARG A 750 -6.58 -0.76 -25.24
N ALA A 751 -6.11 -0.21 -26.37
CA ALA A 751 -5.05 -0.80 -27.18
C ALA A 751 -3.74 -0.96 -26.40
N LYS A 752 -3.34 0.04 -25.61
CA LYS A 752 -2.12 0.00 -24.79
C LYS A 752 -2.12 -1.16 -23.79
N TRP A 753 -3.23 -1.35 -23.06
CA TRP A 753 -3.35 -2.46 -22.11
C TRP A 753 -3.38 -3.81 -22.84
N THR A 754 -4.17 -3.93 -23.92
CA THR A 754 -4.28 -5.17 -24.70
C THR A 754 -2.94 -5.59 -25.30
N ASP A 755 -2.16 -4.65 -25.84
CA ASP A 755 -0.81 -4.89 -26.37
C ASP A 755 0.14 -5.43 -25.30
N ALA A 756 0.12 -4.83 -24.10
CA ALA A 756 0.96 -5.26 -22.98
C ALA A 756 0.61 -6.67 -22.49
N ALA A 757 -0.68 -7.00 -22.36
CA ALA A 757 -1.14 -8.33 -21.97
C ALA A 757 -0.73 -9.41 -23.00
N ILE A 758 -0.93 -9.15 -24.30
CA ILE A 758 -0.51 -10.07 -25.36
C ILE A 758 1.00 -10.22 -25.42
N ALA A 759 1.75 -9.11 -25.31
CA ALA A 759 3.20 -9.14 -25.28
C ALA A 759 3.74 -10.02 -24.15
N ALA A 760 3.16 -9.89 -22.94
CA ALA A 760 3.53 -10.70 -21.79
C ALA A 760 3.17 -12.19 -22.02
N ALA A 761 1.95 -12.49 -22.48
CA ALA A 761 1.53 -13.85 -22.79
C ALA A 761 2.45 -14.54 -23.80
N GLU A 762 2.76 -13.90 -24.93
CA GLU A 762 3.66 -14.45 -25.97
C GLU A 762 5.10 -14.63 -25.44
N LYS A 763 5.61 -13.67 -24.66
CA LYS A 763 6.96 -13.73 -24.07
C LYS A 763 7.12 -14.94 -23.14
N TYR A 764 6.08 -15.30 -22.40
CA TYR A 764 6.08 -16.43 -21.47
C TYR A 764 5.42 -17.69 -22.05
N GLY A 765 5.28 -17.77 -23.38
CA GLY A 765 4.87 -19.00 -24.09
C GLY A 765 3.41 -19.40 -23.90
N MET A 766 2.54 -18.44 -23.57
CA MET A 766 1.10 -18.67 -23.39
C MET A 766 0.37 -18.42 -24.71
N SER A 767 -0.52 -19.35 -25.09
CA SER A 767 -1.53 -19.04 -26.10
C SER A 767 -2.61 -18.14 -25.49
N TRP A 768 -3.42 -17.43 -26.27
CA TRP A 768 -4.36 -16.45 -25.74
C TRP A 768 -5.65 -16.34 -26.56
N HIS A 769 -6.76 -16.02 -25.89
CA HIS A 769 -8.05 -15.76 -26.54
C HIS A 769 -8.66 -14.46 -26.03
N TYR A 770 -8.77 -13.46 -26.92
CA TYR A 770 -9.36 -12.17 -26.58
C TYR A 770 -10.85 -12.32 -26.24
N TRP A 771 -11.34 -11.65 -25.21
CA TRP A 771 -12.74 -11.71 -24.81
C TRP A 771 -13.60 -10.85 -25.73
N GLY A 772 -14.19 -11.54 -26.71
CA GLY A 772 -15.35 -11.12 -27.49
C GLY A 772 -15.04 -10.70 -28.92
N PHE A 773 -15.53 -11.47 -29.89
CA PHE A 773 -15.56 -11.03 -31.28
C PHE A 773 -16.60 -9.92 -31.50
N VAL A 774 -17.87 -10.16 -31.17
CA VAL A 774 -18.98 -9.20 -31.35
C VAL A 774 -19.94 -9.21 -30.15
N GLY A 775 -20.53 -8.06 -29.82
CA GLY A 775 -21.71 -7.95 -28.96
C GLY A 775 -21.55 -8.46 -27.52
N VAL A 776 -20.40 -8.20 -26.90
CA VAL A 776 -20.08 -8.65 -25.53
C VAL A 776 -20.05 -7.50 -24.52
N GLY A 777 -20.88 -6.49 -24.74
CA GLY A 777 -21.06 -5.38 -23.80
C GLY A 777 -19.89 -4.39 -23.76
N GLY A 778 -19.21 -4.18 -24.88
CA GLY A 778 -18.12 -3.22 -25.04
C GLY A 778 -16.72 -3.81 -24.95
N PHE A 779 -16.62 -5.12 -24.68
CA PHE A 779 -15.36 -5.85 -24.86
C PHE A 779 -15.12 -6.23 -26.33
N GLU A 780 -16.12 -6.17 -27.21
CA GLU A 780 -16.01 -6.69 -28.58
C GLU A 780 -14.88 -6.07 -29.40
N ALA A 781 -14.22 -6.91 -30.21
CA ALA A 781 -13.18 -6.49 -31.15
C ALA A 781 -13.73 -6.05 -32.52
N TYR A 782 -14.98 -6.42 -32.84
CA TYR A 782 -15.62 -6.15 -34.12
C TYR A 782 -16.96 -5.44 -33.91
N ASP A 783 -17.15 -4.34 -34.62
CA ASP A 783 -18.41 -3.61 -34.65
C ASP A 783 -19.35 -4.32 -35.62
N LYS A 784 -20.34 -5.06 -35.07
CA LYS A 784 -21.34 -5.77 -35.86
C LYS A 784 -22.29 -4.85 -36.63
N GLY A 785 -22.48 -3.60 -36.18
CA GLY A 785 -23.33 -2.62 -36.85
C GLY A 785 -22.64 -1.99 -38.06
N ALA A 786 -21.36 -1.65 -37.90
CA ALA A 786 -20.54 -1.09 -38.98
C ALA A 786 -19.94 -2.16 -39.92
N GLY A 787 -19.87 -3.42 -39.48
CA GLY A 787 -19.28 -4.50 -40.26
C GLY A 787 -17.77 -4.35 -40.42
N GLN A 788 -17.07 -3.92 -39.37
CA GLN A 788 -15.62 -3.73 -39.39
C GLN A 788 -15.00 -3.96 -38.01
N TRP A 789 -13.70 -4.25 -37.97
CA TRP A 789 -12.95 -4.29 -36.72
C TRP A 789 -12.81 -2.89 -36.11
N TYR A 790 -12.77 -2.82 -34.78
CA TYR A 790 -12.27 -1.64 -34.11
C TYR A 790 -10.79 -1.46 -34.43
N SER A 791 -10.44 -0.28 -34.96
CA SER A 791 -9.16 -0.07 -35.64
C SER A 791 -7.96 -0.20 -34.71
N GLU A 792 -8.10 0.25 -33.47
CA GLU A 792 -7.09 0.20 -32.41
C GLU A 792 -6.76 -1.25 -32.03
N LEU A 793 -7.77 -2.11 -31.92
CA LEU A 793 -7.60 -3.51 -31.57
C LEU A 793 -7.04 -4.31 -32.75
N LEU A 794 -7.54 -4.09 -33.98
CA LEU A 794 -7.01 -4.76 -35.16
C LEU A 794 -5.53 -4.42 -35.37
N GLN A 795 -5.12 -3.17 -35.13
CA GLN A 795 -3.71 -2.77 -35.16
C GLN A 795 -2.88 -3.56 -34.16
N VAL A 796 -3.35 -3.69 -32.91
CA VAL A 796 -2.68 -4.52 -31.89
C VAL A 796 -2.57 -5.97 -32.35
N PHE A 797 -3.68 -6.61 -32.72
CA PHE A 797 -3.67 -8.02 -33.14
C PHE A 797 -2.75 -8.28 -34.34
N THR A 798 -2.75 -7.38 -35.33
CA THR A 798 -1.91 -7.51 -36.53
C THR A 798 -0.42 -7.54 -36.20
N LYS A 799 0.05 -6.88 -35.14
CA LYS A 799 1.47 -6.96 -34.70
C LYS A 799 1.89 -8.39 -34.35
N TYR A 800 0.95 -9.21 -33.91
CA TYR A 800 1.18 -10.59 -33.48
C TYR A 800 0.79 -11.58 -34.57
N THR A 801 -0.34 -11.40 -35.25
CA THR A 801 -0.83 -12.34 -36.27
C THR A 801 -0.08 -12.26 -37.61
N SER A 802 0.65 -11.17 -37.89
CA SER A 802 1.49 -11.03 -39.09
C SER A 802 2.88 -11.69 -39.00
N LYS A 803 3.24 -12.25 -37.84
CA LYS A 803 4.46 -13.03 -37.57
C LYS A 803 4.17 -14.53 -37.63
#